data_AF-A0A1F4TR25-F1
#
_entry.id   AF-A0A1F4TR25-F1
#
_cell.length_a   1.000
_cell.length_b   1.000
_cell.length_c   1.000
_cell.angle_alpha   90.00
_cell.angle_beta   90.00
_cell.angle_gamma   90.00
#
_symmetry.space_group_name_H-M   'P 1'
#
loop_
_entity.id
_entity.type
_entity.pdbx_description
1 polymer ?
#
loop_
_entity_poly.entity_id
_entity_poly.type
_entity_poly.pdbx_seq_one_letter_code
_entity_poly.pdbx_strand_id
1 'polypeptide(L)'
;MKQIIQNYKSGELQLVEVPDPLLRSGGVLLETKNSLVSVGTEKLMISLAQKGYLGKVLARPDLVKQVINKIKVDGLLDTYKAVMSRLDTPVTLGYSSAGLVREVGEGIYGVKVGDRIACFGDGFATHSELSYVPKNMLVKIPQGVSFEEASFVGLGSIALNAIRVANLTFGENVVVLGLGLLGQLTVQMLKAFGCKVIGVDISEAKLKMAREFGVDQVALIGRDDINQVVADFTGGVGADAVIIMAGSQDNKPIEMAAEISRDKGRIVACGMVSLDVPRQDFFKKELSVIVSRATGPGKFDPLYENKGQDYPLPYVRWTTQRNMACFLDLVAEGKVELEKLISHRFKLAEALAGYEMILKGGVPYLGVLLEYGDGLGSGVMGPGSKKISLLDSRKQTADSRQLEQVKIGLIGAGLHANTSMLPILKKFKNIKLVGLADAEGFKGRHTGKKYGFEYCVADYQELLKDPNINTILIATRHNLHAQMVIDSLKAGKHVFVEKPLCMNDSELKSIIDIYSRTTCLPAGTANPDPRLLMVGFNRRFAPLTLKAKELLGSGSNLVINCRVNAGFVPAESWVHDAAEGGGRVVGEVCHFVDLVQALSGSLPESVFAQAATEKGEDNLVITLKMHNGSIATILYASQGDKLLPRERIEVFSGKSVCVIDNFKSLFFAKDGRGQKKKSFNLDRGYEGEFEAFFAAVKSSREAVPLKDHIYTTLTTFAIIESIKTGVPQTINASTYFI
;
A
#
# COMPACT_ATOMS: atom_id res chain seq x y z
N MET A 1 0.85 -8.56 -18.81
CA MET A 1 1.89 -7.60 -19.23
C MET A 1 3.26 -8.01 -18.71
N LYS A 2 4.33 -7.53 -19.35
CA LYS A 2 5.70 -7.53 -18.82
C LYS A 2 5.92 -6.32 -17.93
N GLN A 3 6.66 -6.51 -16.84
CA GLN A 3 7.01 -5.47 -15.88
C GLN A 3 8.38 -5.75 -15.26
N ILE A 4 9.12 -4.68 -14.98
CA ILE A 4 10.38 -4.75 -14.24
C ILE A 4 10.10 -4.70 -12.74
N ILE A 5 10.58 -5.70 -12.01
CA ILE A 5 10.51 -5.75 -10.56
C ILE A 5 11.90 -5.94 -9.96
N GLN A 6 12.06 -5.49 -8.72
CA GLN A 6 13.21 -5.79 -7.91
C GLN A 6 12.79 -6.59 -6.67
N ASN A 7 13.46 -7.71 -6.43
CA ASN A 7 13.33 -8.41 -5.17
C ASN A 7 14.13 -7.66 -4.09
N TYR A 8 13.46 -7.08 -3.10
CA TYR A 8 14.13 -6.29 -2.07
C TYR A 8 14.97 -7.13 -1.10
N LYS A 9 14.75 -8.45 -1.03
CA LYS A 9 15.53 -9.38 -0.20
C LYS A 9 16.82 -9.78 -0.89
N SER A 10 16.78 -10.23 -2.14
CA SER A 10 17.96 -10.67 -2.91
C SER A 10 18.68 -9.54 -3.64
N GLY A 11 18.03 -8.40 -3.86
CA GLY A 11 18.53 -7.30 -4.68
C GLY A 11 18.42 -7.55 -6.19
N GLU A 12 17.91 -8.71 -6.60
CA GLU A 12 17.83 -9.16 -7.99
C GLU A 12 16.77 -8.37 -8.77
N LEU A 13 17.16 -7.91 -9.96
CA LEU A 13 16.30 -7.28 -10.95
C LEU A 13 15.75 -8.35 -11.91
N GLN A 14 14.45 -8.32 -12.17
CA GLN A 14 13.80 -9.29 -13.05
C GLN A 14 12.79 -8.60 -13.97
N LEU A 15 12.76 -9.03 -15.23
CA LEU A 15 11.65 -8.76 -16.14
C LEU A 15 10.68 -9.94 -16.06
N VAL A 16 9.46 -9.70 -15.58
CA VAL A 16 8.47 -10.75 -15.32
C VAL A 16 7.17 -10.51 -16.08
N GLU A 17 6.48 -11.57 -16.46
CA GLU A 17 5.08 -11.49 -16.85
C GLU A 17 4.18 -11.50 -15.62
N VAL A 18 3.27 -10.53 -15.53
CA VAL A 18 2.27 -10.36 -14.47
C VAL A 18 0.88 -10.17 -15.09
N PRO A 19 -0.20 -10.44 -14.34
CA PRO A 19 -1.54 -10.08 -14.76
C PRO A 19 -1.64 -8.59 -15.08
N ASP A 20 -2.49 -8.24 -16.05
CA ASP A 20 -2.72 -6.85 -16.40
C ASP A 20 -3.44 -6.11 -15.26
N PRO A 21 -3.06 -4.87 -14.96
CA PRO A 21 -3.71 -4.09 -13.91
C PRO A 21 -5.18 -3.83 -14.27
N LEU A 22 -6.04 -3.81 -13.26
CA LEU A 22 -7.45 -3.48 -13.44
C LEU A 22 -7.67 -1.98 -13.58
N LEU A 23 -8.60 -1.61 -14.45
CA LEU A 23 -9.18 -0.28 -14.45
C LEU A 23 -9.93 -0.04 -13.12
N ARG A 24 -9.80 1.17 -12.59
CA ARG A 24 -10.52 1.61 -11.38
C ARG A 24 -11.18 2.96 -11.65
N SER A 25 -12.19 3.30 -10.86
CA SER A 25 -12.78 4.63 -10.86
C SER A 25 -11.73 5.71 -10.57
N GLY A 26 -11.82 6.85 -11.24
CA GLY A 26 -10.93 7.99 -11.01
C GLY A 26 -9.54 7.87 -11.65
N GLY A 27 -9.34 6.93 -12.58
CA GLY A 27 -8.09 6.80 -13.33
C GLY A 27 -8.28 6.22 -14.74
N VAL A 28 -7.15 5.99 -15.41
CA VAL A 28 -7.11 5.39 -16.75
C VAL A 28 -6.18 4.19 -16.78
N LEU A 29 -6.39 3.31 -17.75
CA LEU A 29 -5.43 2.27 -18.10
C LEU A 29 -4.58 2.78 -19.26
N LEU A 30 -3.29 2.95 -19.01
CA LEU A 30 -2.32 3.47 -19.97
C LEU A 30 -1.52 2.33 -20.56
N GLU A 31 -1.48 2.24 -21.89
CA GLU A 31 -0.43 1.49 -22.59
C GLU A 31 0.81 2.35 -22.71
N THR A 32 1.88 1.93 -22.03
CA THR A 32 3.15 2.62 -22.06
C THR A 32 3.80 2.50 -23.45
N LYS A 33 4.26 3.62 -24.01
CA LYS A 33 5.08 3.66 -25.23
C LYS A 33 6.54 3.95 -24.91
N ASN A 34 6.79 4.84 -23.95
CA ASN A 34 8.13 5.14 -23.45
C ASN A 34 8.11 5.36 -21.94
N SER A 35 9.18 4.97 -21.26
CA SER A 35 9.41 5.33 -19.86
C SER A 35 10.86 5.70 -19.65
N LEU A 36 11.10 6.66 -18.77
CA LEU A 36 12.44 7.17 -18.48
C LEU A 36 12.99 6.54 -17.20
N VAL A 37 14.19 5.95 -17.30
CA VAL A 37 14.92 5.44 -16.14
C VAL A 37 15.58 6.61 -15.42
N SER A 38 15.20 6.83 -14.16
CA SER A 38 15.88 7.82 -13.33
C SER A 38 17.11 7.20 -12.69
N VAL A 39 18.23 7.35 -13.39
CA VAL A 39 19.46 6.66 -13.00
C VAL A 39 19.87 6.97 -11.57
N GLY A 40 19.77 8.22 -11.10
CA GLY A 40 20.13 8.59 -9.73
C GLY A 40 19.28 7.89 -8.67
N THR A 41 17.95 8.00 -8.79
CA THR A 41 17.01 7.46 -7.81
C THR A 41 16.97 5.94 -7.86
N GLU A 42 16.88 5.35 -9.05
CA GLU A 42 16.77 3.91 -9.22
C GLU A 42 18.06 3.17 -8.88
N LYS A 43 19.24 3.74 -9.19
CA LYS A 43 20.52 3.19 -8.73
C LYS A 43 20.60 3.20 -7.21
N LEU A 44 20.07 4.24 -6.53
CA LEU A 44 20.02 4.24 -5.07
C LEU A 44 19.06 3.17 -4.53
N MET A 45 17.87 3.03 -5.12
CA MET A 45 16.93 1.96 -4.73
C MET A 45 17.57 0.58 -4.92
N ILE A 46 18.23 0.36 -6.06
CA ILE A 46 18.87 -0.92 -6.37
C ILE A 46 20.04 -1.20 -5.43
N SER A 47 20.94 -0.23 -5.23
CA SER A 47 22.08 -0.39 -4.33
C SER A 47 21.65 -0.61 -2.88
N LEU A 48 20.57 0.05 -2.42
CA LEU A 48 19.98 -0.19 -1.11
C LEU A 48 19.42 -1.61 -0.99
N ALA A 49 18.75 -2.11 -2.03
CA ALA A 49 18.24 -3.48 -2.08
C ALA A 49 19.36 -4.54 -2.10
N GLN A 50 20.52 -4.23 -2.68
CA GLN A 50 21.70 -5.12 -2.70
C GLN A 50 22.50 -5.15 -1.39
N LYS A 51 22.32 -4.17 -0.49
CA LYS A 51 22.98 -4.19 0.83
C LYS A 51 22.52 -5.39 1.66
N GLY A 52 23.44 -5.99 2.42
CA GLY A 52 23.10 -6.95 3.47
C GLY A 52 22.20 -6.33 4.55
N TYR A 53 21.58 -7.15 5.40
CA TYR A 53 20.62 -6.66 6.41
C TYR A 53 21.18 -5.52 7.29
N LEU A 54 22.43 -5.64 7.75
CA LEU A 54 23.13 -4.58 8.50
C LEU A 54 23.26 -3.27 7.70
N GLY A 55 23.59 -3.35 6.41
CA GLY A 55 23.68 -2.18 5.54
C GLY A 55 22.34 -1.51 5.27
N LYS A 56 21.25 -2.29 5.19
CA LYS A 56 19.87 -1.77 5.07
C LYS A 56 19.40 -1.08 6.36
N VAL A 57 19.74 -1.66 7.51
CA VAL A 57 19.46 -1.11 8.85
C VAL A 57 20.17 0.23 9.05
N LEU A 58 21.47 0.31 8.71
CA LEU A 58 22.23 1.55 8.82
C LEU A 58 21.73 2.66 7.88
N ALA A 59 21.23 2.31 6.71
CA ALA A 59 20.71 3.28 5.74
C ALA A 59 19.31 3.81 6.07
N ARG A 60 18.56 3.16 6.97
CA ARG A 60 17.18 3.52 7.36
C ARG A 60 16.97 3.42 8.87
N PRO A 61 17.66 4.24 9.68
CA PRO A 61 17.55 4.20 11.14
C PRO A 61 16.13 4.51 11.66
N ASP A 62 15.33 5.24 10.87
CA ASP A 62 13.91 5.47 11.09
C ASP A 62 13.10 4.17 11.11
N LEU A 63 13.34 3.28 10.14
CA LEU A 63 12.68 1.97 10.06
C LEU A 63 13.11 1.07 11.22
N VAL A 64 14.35 1.19 11.69
CA VAL A 64 14.84 0.45 12.87
C VAL A 64 14.08 0.86 14.12
N LYS A 65 13.88 2.17 14.35
CA LYS A 65 13.04 2.67 15.45
C LYS A 65 11.61 2.15 15.32
N GLN A 66 11.04 2.13 14.12
CA GLN A 66 9.72 1.55 13.88
C GLN A 66 9.68 0.05 14.18
N VAL A 67 10.71 -0.72 13.82
CA VAL A 67 10.81 -2.16 14.12
C VAL A 67 10.94 -2.38 15.63
N ILE A 68 11.78 -1.62 16.33
CA ILE A 68 11.91 -1.71 17.80
C ILE A 68 10.56 -1.41 18.46
N ASN A 69 9.88 -0.35 18.02
CA ASN A 69 8.54 -0.02 18.49
C ASN A 69 7.55 -1.14 18.14
N LYS A 70 7.67 -1.77 16.97
CA LYS A 70 6.83 -2.89 16.54
C LYS A 70 7.04 -4.14 17.41
N ILE A 71 8.30 -4.48 17.73
CA ILE A 71 8.67 -5.56 18.65
C ILE A 71 8.02 -5.35 20.02
N LYS A 72 7.99 -4.10 20.50
CA LYS A 72 7.33 -3.77 21.77
C LYS A 72 5.81 -3.95 21.72
N VAL A 73 5.13 -3.73 20.58
CA VAL A 73 3.65 -3.93 20.44
C VAL A 73 3.27 -5.38 20.24
N ASP A 74 3.87 -5.98 19.22
CA ASP A 74 3.36 -7.20 18.59
C ASP A 74 4.17 -8.41 19.03
N GLY A 75 5.28 -8.19 19.75
CA GLY A 75 6.24 -9.21 20.11
C GLY A 75 7.29 -9.46 19.01
N LEU A 76 8.38 -10.10 19.40
CA LEU A 76 9.55 -10.31 18.54
C LEU A 76 9.26 -11.20 17.33
N LEU A 77 8.55 -12.30 17.52
CA LEU A 77 8.21 -13.26 16.46
C LEU A 77 7.32 -12.66 15.37
N ASP A 78 6.22 -11.99 15.75
CA ASP A 78 5.28 -11.44 14.77
C ASP A 78 5.83 -10.20 14.08
N THR A 79 6.64 -9.40 14.79
CA THR A 79 7.41 -8.33 14.15
C THR A 79 8.42 -8.87 13.15
N TYR A 80 9.16 -9.92 13.51
CA TYR A 80 10.10 -10.57 12.61
C TYR A 80 9.41 -11.09 11.35
N LYS A 81 8.27 -11.78 11.48
CA LYS A 81 7.46 -12.25 10.34
C LYS A 81 7.01 -11.09 9.45
N ALA A 82 6.49 -10.02 10.05
CA ALA A 82 6.01 -8.85 9.30
C ALA A 82 7.14 -8.13 8.55
N VAL A 83 8.30 -7.94 9.20
CA VAL A 83 9.49 -7.34 8.58
C VAL A 83 10.00 -8.22 7.45
N MET A 84 10.15 -9.52 7.69
CA MET A 84 10.61 -10.46 6.66
C MET A 84 9.63 -10.55 5.49
N SER A 85 8.32 -10.51 5.74
CA SER A 85 7.32 -10.47 4.67
C SER A 85 7.43 -9.19 3.83
N ARG A 86 7.67 -8.03 4.45
CA ARG A 86 7.86 -6.77 3.71
C ARG A 86 9.15 -6.79 2.88
N LEU A 87 10.25 -7.29 3.45
CA LEU A 87 11.53 -7.40 2.73
C LEU A 87 11.46 -8.41 1.58
N ASP A 88 10.66 -9.47 1.73
CA ASP A 88 10.46 -10.50 0.70
C ASP A 88 9.51 -10.03 -0.42
N THR A 89 8.72 -8.98 -0.20
CA THR A 89 7.80 -8.45 -1.21
C THR A 89 8.60 -7.69 -2.27
N PRO A 90 8.44 -8.01 -3.57
CA PRO A 90 9.11 -7.26 -4.63
C PRO A 90 8.58 -5.82 -4.72
N VAL A 91 9.42 -4.94 -5.24
CA VAL A 91 9.09 -3.55 -5.55
C VAL A 91 9.15 -3.32 -7.06
N THR A 92 8.33 -2.41 -7.55
CA THR A 92 8.35 -1.98 -8.96
C THR A 92 9.37 -0.86 -9.16
N LEU A 93 9.96 -0.80 -10.35
CA LEU A 93 10.81 0.33 -10.77
C LEU A 93 10.07 1.23 -11.76
N GLY A 94 10.60 2.43 -11.96
CA GLY A 94 10.02 3.47 -12.80
C GLY A 94 8.94 4.27 -12.10
N TYR A 95 8.87 5.55 -12.46
CA TYR A 95 7.90 6.50 -11.93
C TYR A 95 7.54 7.61 -12.92
N SER A 96 8.00 7.54 -14.17
CA SER A 96 7.77 8.55 -15.21
C SER A 96 7.66 7.87 -16.57
N SER A 97 6.51 7.96 -17.21
CA SER A 97 6.24 7.31 -18.49
C SER A 97 5.22 8.08 -19.33
N ALA A 98 5.11 7.68 -20.59
CA ALA A 98 4.21 8.28 -21.57
C ALA A 98 3.62 7.19 -22.48
N GLY A 99 2.38 7.37 -22.89
CA GLY A 99 1.64 6.32 -23.56
C GLY A 99 0.28 6.72 -24.11
N LEU A 100 -0.48 5.71 -24.53
CA LEU A 100 -1.84 5.85 -25.07
C LEU A 100 -2.87 5.36 -24.06
N VAL A 101 -3.94 6.12 -23.90
CA VAL A 101 -5.09 5.68 -23.08
C VAL A 101 -5.74 4.49 -23.76
N ARG A 102 -5.78 3.34 -23.07
CA ARG A 102 -6.49 2.14 -23.52
C ARG A 102 -7.91 2.09 -22.98
N GLU A 103 -8.10 2.44 -21.71
CA GLU A 103 -9.42 2.47 -21.07
C GLU A 103 -9.54 3.67 -20.12
N VAL A 104 -10.77 4.16 -19.95
CA VAL A 104 -11.08 5.31 -19.09
C VAL A 104 -12.05 4.88 -18.01
N GLY A 105 -11.67 5.08 -16.75
CA GLY A 105 -12.49 4.74 -15.60
C GLY A 105 -13.60 5.75 -15.35
N GLU A 106 -14.60 5.33 -14.59
CA GLU A 106 -15.70 6.20 -14.16
C GLU A 106 -15.16 7.44 -13.41
N GLY A 107 -15.79 8.60 -13.61
CA GLY A 107 -15.41 9.86 -12.96
C GLY A 107 -14.21 10.58 -13.59
N ILE A 108 -13.69 10.09 -14.71
CA ILE A 108 -12.71 10.79 -15.54
C ILE A 108 -13.41 11.62 -16.60
N TYR A 109 -13.07 12.91 -16.66
CA TYR A 109 -13.55 13.84 -17.67
C TYR A 109 -12.36 14.43 -18.44
N GLY A 110 -12.59 14.82 -19.69
CA GLY A 110 -11.59 15.48 -20.53
C GLY A 110 -10.49 14.58 -21.08
N VAL A 111 -10.53 13.26 -20.84
CA VAL A 111 -9.61 12.25 -21.39
C VAL A 111 -10.44 11.16 -22.10
N LYS A 112 -9.98 10.71 -23.27
CA LYS A 112 -10.62 9.63 -24.05
C LYS A 112 -9.62 8.54 -24.45
N VAL A 113 -10.14 7.37 -24.80
CA VAL A 113 -9.35 6.28 -25.39
C VAL A 113 -8.59 6.79 -26.62
N GLY A 114 -7.32 6.43 -26.72
CA GLY A 114 -6.38 6.90 -27.75
C GLY A 114 -5.71 8.24 -27.46
N ASP A 115 -6.08 8.96 -26.38
CA ASP A 115 -5.36 10.18 -26.00
C ASP A 115 -3.91 9.87 -25.63
N ARG A 116 -3.02 10.79 -25.98
CA ARG A 116 -1.59 10.75 -25.65
C ARG A 116 -1.39 11.36 -24.28
N ILE A 117 -0.88 10.58 -23.34
CA ILE A 117 -0.77 10.94 -21.93
C ILE A 117 0.66 10.74 -21.43
N ALA A 118 1.15 11.71 -20.65
CA ALA A 118 2.32 11.55 -19.81
C ALA A 118 1.87 11.36 -18.36
N CYS A 119 2.55 10.51 -17.61
CA CYS A 119 2.21 10.23 -16.23
C CYS A 119 3.44 10.15 -15.33
N PHE A 120 3.18 10.36 -14.04
CA PHE A 120 4.19 10.32 -12.99
C PHE A 120 3.62 9.63 -11.75
N GLY A 121 4.48 8.98 -10.99
CA GLY A 121 4.17 8.55 -9.63
C GLY A 121 4.65 7.13 -9.33
N ASP A 122 5.19 6.98 -8.13
CA ASP A 122 5.65 5.69 -7.60
C ASP A 122 4.48 4.70 -7.55
N GLY A 123 4.63 3.55 -8.21
CA GLY A 123 3.57 2.55 -8.30
C GLY A 123 2.45 2.85 -9.30
N PHE A 124 2.47 4.02 -9.96
CA PHE A 124 1.53 4.37 -11.05
C PHE A 124 2.21 4.36 -12.41
N ALA A 125 3.34 5.04 -12.56
CA ALA A 125 4.06 5.17 -13.83
C ALA A 125 5.29 4.24 -13.89
N THR A 126 5.06 2.95 -13.61
CA THR A 126 6.13 1.94 -13.49
C THR A 126 6.66 1.50 -14.86
N HIS A 127 7.84 0.86 -14.88
CA HIS A 127 8.39 0.23 -16.07
C HIS A 127 7.63 -1.06 -16.43
N SER A 128 6.47 -0.88 -17.06
CA SER A 128 5.50 -1.91 -17.40
C SER A 128 4.77 -1.55 -18.69
N GLU A 129 4.37 -2.57 -19.47
CA GLU A 129 3.61 -2.37 -20.72
C GLU A 129 2.24 -1.70 -20.49
N LEU A 130 1.64 -1.93 -19.32
CA LEU A 130 0.34 -1.37 -18.95
C LEU A 130 0.41 -0.77 -17.54
N SER A 131 -0.32 0.31 -17.28
CA SER A 131 -0.33 0.96 -15.97
C SER A 131 -1.67 1.61 -15.66
N TYR A 132 -2.19 1.38 -14.45
CA TYR A 132 -3.30 2.16 -13.93
C TYR A 132 -2.77 3.50 -13.40
N VAL A 133 -3.33 4.61 -13.89
CA VAL A 133 -2.89 5.95 -13.52
C VAL A 133 -4.08 6.79 -13.02
N PRO A 134 -4.06 7.28 -11.77
CA PRO A 134 -5.08 8.18 -11.25
C PRO A 134 -5.10 9.53 -11.98
N LYS A 135 -6.27 10.20 -11.99
CA LYS A 135 -6.49 11.42 -12.78
C LYS A 135 -5.51 12.56 -12.51
N ASN A 136 -5.08 12.75 -11.26
CA ASN A 136 -4.16 13.83 -10.87
C ASN A 136 -2.67 13.47 -11.11
N MET A 137 -2.41 12.25 -11.56
CA MET A 137 -1.08 11.70 -11.83
C MET A 137 -0.82 11.52 -13.32
N LEU A 138 -1.69 12.08 -14.17
CA LEU A 138 -1.58 12.11 -15.62
C LEU A 138 -1.79 13.52 -16.18
N VAL A 139 -1.27 13.77 -17.37
CA VAL A 139 -1.48 15.00 -18.15
C VAL A 139 -1.48 14.68 -19.65
N LYS A 140 -2.21 15.47 -20.45
CA LYS A 140 -2.18 15.35 -21.91
C LYS A 140 -0.85 15.81 -22.48
N ILE A 141 -0.37 15.04 -23.46
CA ILE A 141 0.83 15.41 -24.23
C ILE A 141 0.42 16.46 -25.27
N PRO A 142 1.04 17.65 -25.27
CA PRO A 142 0.79 18.67 -26.29
C PRO A 142 1.08 18.17 -27.71
N GLN A 143 0.50 18.84 -28.70
CA GLN A 143 0.83 18.58 -30.10
C GLN A 143 2.31 18.90 -30.34
N GLY A 144 2.99 18.06 -31.12
CA GLY A 144 4.42 18.24 -31.44
C GLY A 144 5.38 17.58 -30.45
N VAL A 145 4.97 17.33 -29.20
CA VAL A 145 5.80 16.62 -28.20
C VAL A 145 5.67 15.11 -28.42
N SER A 146 6.79 14.39 -28.55
CA SER A 146 6.85 12.92 -28.73
C SER A 146 6.61 12.14 -27.41
N PHE A 147 6.46 10.82 -27.49
CA PHE A 147 6.36 9.99 -26.27
C PHE A 147 7.70 9.90 -25.52
N GLU A 148 8.83 9.91 -26.24
CA GLU A 148 10.15 9.96 -25.65
C GLU A 148 10.32 11.21 -24.78
N GLU A 149 10.03 12.38 -25.35
CA GLU A 149 10.07 13.66 -24.65
C GLU A 149 9.09 13.70 -23.48
N ALA A 150 7.86 13.28 -23.71
CA ALA A 150 6.84 13.26 -22.67
C ALA A 150 7.19 12.34 -21.48
N SER A 151 8.01 11.31 -21.68
CA SER A 151 8.44 10.42 -20.59
C SER A 151 9.33 11.11 -19.55
N PHE A 152 9.88 12.31 -19.85
CA PHE A 152 10.63 13.13 -18.90
C PHE A 152 9.75 13.90 -17.91
N VAL A 153 8.41 13.84 -18.05
CA VAL A 153 7.46 14.68 -17.31
C VAL A 153 7.67 14.70 -15.80
N GLY A 154 7.98 13.56 -15.20
CA GLY A 154 8.26 13.45 -13.77
C GLY A 154 9.51 14.22 -13.35
N LEU A 155 10.61 14.03 -14.09
CA LEU A 155 11.90 14.66 -13.77
C LEU A 155 11.87 16.16 -14.06
N GLY A 156 11.25 16.55 -15.17
CA GLY A 156 10.99 17.95 -15.49
C GLY A 156 10.18 18.66 -14.40
N SER A 157 9.13 18.01 -13.91
CA SER A 157 8.30 18.54 -12.81
C SER A 157 9.06 18.67 -11.48
N ILE A 158 9.97 17.74 -11.18
CA ILE A 158 10.83 17.81 -9.99
C ILE A 158 11.74 19.05 -10.08
N ALA A 159 12.41 19.23 -11.22
CA ALA A 159 13.28 20.37 -11.43
C ALA A 159 12.50 21.70 -11.42
N LEU A 160 11.32 21.75 -12.04
CA LEU A 160 10.45 22.93 -12.05
C LEU A 160 9.97 23.30 -10.64
N ASN A 161 9.60 22.33 -9.82
CA ASN A 161 9.22 22.59 -8.44
C ASN A 161 10.38 23.12 -7.60
N ALA A 162 11.61 22.63 -7.82
CA ALA A 162 12.81 23.17 -7.16
C ALA A 162 13.03 24.66 -7.49
N ILE A 163 12.83 25.05 -8.76
CA ILE A 163 12.87 26.46 -9.18
C ILE A 163 11.77 27.29 -8.50
N ARG A 164 10.55 26.75 -8.39
CA ARG A 164 9.41 27.46 -7.77
C ARG A 164 9.61 27.72 -6.29
N VAL A 165 10.10 26.73 -5.53
CA VAL A 165 10.33 26.91 -4.09
C VAL A 165 11.54 27.79 -3.79
N ALA A 166 12.44 27.99 -4.76
CA ALA A 166 13.47 29.03 -4.66
C ALA A 166 12.90 30.46 -4.69
N ASN A 167 11.62 30.62 -5.05
CA ASN A 167 10.89 31.89 -5.07
C ASN A 167 11.67 33.00 -5.81
N LEU A 168 12.15 32.66 -7.00
CA LEU A 168 13.03 33.51 -7.79
C LEU A 168 12.28 34.68 -8.43
N THR A 169 13.02 35.74 -8.73
CA THR A 169 12.55 36.86 -9.54
C THR A 169 13.39 37.03 -10.81
N PHE A 170 12.84 37.70 -11.82
CA PHE A 170 13.49 37.87 -13.11
C PHE A 170 14.86 38.56 -12.96
N GLY A 171 15.89 38.01 -13.61
CA GLY A 171 17.24 38.58 -13.63
C GLY A 171 18.17 38.14 -12.49
N GLU A 172 17.70 37.36 -11.52
CA GLU A 172 18.53 36.85 -10.41
C GLU A 172 19.67 35.91 -10.88
N ASN A 173 20.77 35.90 -10.13
CA ASN A 173 21.93 35.03 -10.34
C ASN A 173 21.77 33.71 -9.57
N VAL A 174 21.70 32.60 -10.30
CA VAL A 174 21.40 31.28 -9.73
C VAL A 174 22.54 30.31 -10.02
N VAL A 175 22.99 29.60 -8.99
CA VAL A 175 23.95 28.50 -9.15
C VAL A 175 23.21 27.17 -9.16
N VAL A 176 23.49 26.31 -10.15
CA VAL A 176 23.03 24.92 -10.19
C VAL A 176 24.19 24.00 -9.85
N LEU A 177 24.14 23.40 -8.65
CA LEU A 177 25.16 22.44 -8.19
C LEU A 177 24.77 21.02 -8.60
N GLY A 178 25.52 20.43 -9.53
CA GLY A 178 25.28 19.11 -10.10
C GLY A 178 24.50 19.20 -11.41
N LEU A 179 25.19 18.97 -12.53
CA LEU A 179 24.69 19.03 -13.90
C LEU A 179 24.38 17.65 -14.49
N GLY A 180 23.90 16.74 -13.64
CA GLY A 180 23.24 15.51 -14.10
C GLY A 180 21.91 15.82 -14.79
N LEU A 181 21.08 14.81 -15.04
CA LEU A 181 19.86 14.98 -15.83
C LEU A 181 18.93 16.09 -15.30
N LEU A 182 18.64 16.09 -13.99
CA LEU A 182 17.85 17.15 -13.34
C LEU A 182 18.54 18.52 -13.42
N GLY A 183 19.87 18.57 -13.29
CA GLY A 183 20.65 19.80 -13.41
C GLY A 183 20.56 20.42 -14.79
N GLN A 184 20.69 19.61 -15.85
CA GLN A 184 20.56 20.09 -17.23
C GLN A 184 19.14 20.63 -17.51
N LEU A 185 18.10 19.93 -17.04
CA LEU A 185 16.72 20.42 -17.12
C LEU A 185 16.53 21.73 -16.35
N THR A 186 17.13 21.85 -15.17
CA THR A 186 17.06 23.04 -14.32
C THR A 186 17.72 24.23 -14.98
N VAL A 187 18.90 24.05 -15.61
CA VAL A 187 19.58 25.11 -16.38
C VAL A 187 18.66 25.66 -17.46
N GLN A 188 18.12 24.79 -18.33
CA GLN A 188 17.23 25.21 -19.42
C GLN A 188 16.02 26.00 -18.92
N MET A 189 15.35 25.50 -17.87
CA MET A 189 14.19 26.17 -17.29
C MET A 189 14.52 27.50 -16.60
N LEU A 190 15.67 27.62 -15.93
CA LEU A 190 16.14 28.88 -15.36
C LEU A 190 16.46 29.90 -16.45
N LYS A 191 17.04 29.47 -17.58
CA LYS A 191 17.26 30.34 -18.75
C LYS A 191 15.93 30.79 -19.34
N ALA A 192 14.94 29.91 -19.47
CA ALA A 192 13.59 30.26 -19.89
C ALA A 192 12.88 31.22 -18.90
N PHE A 193 13.14 31.09 -17.60
CA PHE A 193 12.63 31.98 -16.56
C PHE A 193 13.26 33.38 -16.60
N GLY A 194 14.41 33.55 -17.25
CA GLY A 194 15.15 34.81 -17.34
C GLY A 194 16.19 35.02 -16.24
N CYS A 195 16.66 33.94 -15.60
CA CYS A 195 17.79 34.00 -14.68
C CYS A 195 19.14 34.01 -15.40
N LYS A 196 20.16 34.49 -14.68
CA LYS A 196 21.57 34.30 -15.01
C LYS A 196 22.08 33.08 -14.26
N VAL A 197 22.69 32.12 -14.93
CA VAL A 197 22.92 30.78 -14.41
C VAL A 197 24.39 30.41 -14.45
N ILE A 198 24.91 29.94 -13.32
CA ILE A 198 26.22 29.31 -13.19
C ILE A 198 26.01 27.81 -12.99
N GLY A 199 26.57 26.99 -13.87
CA GLY A 199 26.54 25.52 -13.76
C GLY A 199 27.81 24.96 -13.14
N VAL A 200 27.68 24.14 -12.09
CA VAL A 200 28.84 23.55 -11.39
C VAL A 200 28.73 22.03 -11.38
N ASP A 201 29.77 21.33 -11.82
CA ASP A 201 29.84 19.86 -11.78
C ASP A 201 31.30 19.39 -11.70
N ILE A 202 31.50 18.10 -11.41
CA ILE A 202 32.80 17.41 -11.45
C ILE A 202 33.17 16.94 -12.87
N SER A 203 32.23 16.98 -13.82
CA SER A 203 32.39 16.45 -15.17
C SER A 203 32.42 17.56 -16.22
N GLU A 204 33.57 17.70 -16.89
CA GLU A 204 33.73 18.66 -17.98
C GLU A 204 32.76 18.42 -19.15
N ALA A 205 32.45 17.15 -19.45
CA ALA A 205 31.45 16.80 -20.46
C ALA A 205 30.06 17.36 -20.15
N LYS A 206 29.64 17.34 -18.87
CA LYS A 206 28.35 17.91 -18.45
C LYS A 206 28.35 19.43 -18.46
N LEU A 207 29.49 20.06 -18.15
CA LEU A 207 29.65 21.52 -18.27
C LEU A 207 29.56 21.96 -19.73
N LYS A 208 30.19 21.22 -20.65
CA LYS A 208 30.08 21.47 -22.10
C LYS A 208 28.63 21.39 -22.56
N MET A 209 27.91 20.35 -22.15
CA MET A 209 26.48 20.20 -22.45
C MET A 209 25.64 21.35 -21.89
N ALA A 210 25.90 21.80 -20.65
CA ALA A 210 25.18 22.94 -20.08
C ALA A 210 25.39 24.24 -20.86
N ARG A 211 26.57 24.44 -21.48
CA ARG A 211 26.83 25.55 -22.40
C ARG A 211 25.99 25.46 -23.67
N GLU A 212 25.79 24.26 -24.21
CA GLU A 212 24.90 24.04 -25.37
C GLU A 212 23.44 24.39 -25.03
N PHE A 213 23.06 24.28 -23.76
CA PHE A 213 21.75 24.68 -23.23
C PHE A 213 21.67 26.13 -22.73
N GLY A 214 22.71 26.94 -22.97
CA GLY A 214 22.69 28.38 -22.71
C GLY A 214 23.00 28.79 -21.27
N VAL A 215 23.68 27.95 -20.48
CA VAL A 215 24.24 28.40 -19.20
C VAL A 215 25.23 29.55 -19.42
N ASP A 216 25.20 30.58 -18.57
CA ASP A 216 26.01 31.78 -18.78
C ASP A 216 27.47 31.59 -18.36
N GLN A 217 27.69 30.81 -17.30
CA GLN A 217 29.02 30.47 -16.80
C GLN A 217 29.06 29.05 -16.27
N VAL A 218 30.23 28.42 -16.29
CA VAL A 218 30.43 27.09 -15.70
C VAL A 218 31.68 27.04 -14.84
N ALA A 219 31.70 26.14 -13.84
CA ALA A 219 32.86 25.87 -13.01
C ALA A 219 33.05 24.37 -12.77
N LEU A 220 34.29 23.89 -12.92
CA LEU A 220 34.68 22.49 -12.73
C LEU A 220 35.24 22.26 -11.33
N ILE A 221 34.55 21.45 -10.54
CA ILE A 221 35.00 21.07 -9.20
C ILE A 221 36.31 20.28 -9.30
N GLY A 222 37.31 20.70 -8.52
CA GLY A 222 38.65 20.10 -8.49
C GLY A 222 39.67 20.77 -9.42
N ARG A 223 39.23 21.70 -10.28
CA ARG A 223 40.11 22.56 -11.09
C ARG A 223 39.92 24.03 -10.78
N ASP A 224 38.67 24.50 -10.76
CA ASP A 224 38.34 25.92 -10.66
C ASP A 224 38.06 26.29 -9.19
N ASP A 225 38.39 27.54 -8.80
CA ASP A 225 37.94 28.12 -7.54
C ASP A 225 36.49 28.59 -7.70
N ILE A 226 35.55 27.80 -7.17
CA ILE A 226 34.12 28.05 -7.33
C ILE A 226 33.70 29.37 -6.68
N ASN A 227 34.30 29.74 -5.54
CA ASN A 227 34.01 31.00 -4.86
C ASN A 227 34.43 32.18 -5.73
N GLN A 228 35.62 32.12 -6.32
CA GLN A 228 36.09 33.17 -7.23
C GLN A 228 35.25 33.25 -8.50
N VAL A 229 34.89 32.13 -9.12
CA VAL A 229 34.04 32.13 -10.33
C VAL A 229 32.68 32.76 -10.05
N VAL A 230 32.06 32.43 -8.92
CA VAL A 230 30.77 33.03 -8.53
C VAL A 230 30.95 34.52 -8.21
N ALA A 231 32.01 34.91 -7.51
CA ALA A 231 32.31 36.31 -7.22
C ALA A 231 32.47 37.11 -8.52
N ASP A 232 33.29 36.66 -9.46
CA ASP A 232 33.52 37.35 -10.74
C ASP A 232 32.22 37.50 -11.55
N PHE A 233 31.41 36.45 -11.60
CA PHE A 233 30.14 36.46 -12.32
C PHE A 233 29.08 37.38 -11.68
N THR A 234 29.10 37.49 -10.35
CA THR A 234 28.09 38.25 -9.57
C THR A 234 28.57 39.63 -9.13
N GLY A 235 29.78 40.04 -9.53
CA GLY A 235 30.37 41.32 -9.09
C GLY A 235 30.73 41.36 -7.60
N GLY A 236 31.09 40.20 -7.03
CA GLY A 236 31.50 40.02 -5.64
C GLY A 236 30.35 39.86 -4.64
N VAL A 237 29.10 39.86 -5.10
CA VAL A 237 27.91 39.80 -4.23
C VAL A 237 27.60 38.37 -3.76
N GLY A 238 27.83 37.37 -4.61
CA GLY A 238 27.39 35.99 -4.39
C GLY A 238 26.04 35.67 -5.05
N ALA A 239 25.67 34.39 -5.04
CA ALA A 239 24.45 33.90 -5.71
C ALA A 239 23.17 34.23 -4.94
N ASP A 240 22.13 34.68 -5.65
CA ASP A 240 20.79 34.95 -5.11
C ASP A 240 20.09 33.66 -4.65
N ALA A 241 20.36 32.57 -5.37
CA ALA A 241 19.93 31.23 -5.00
C ALA A 241 20.93 30.16 -5.46
N VAL A 242 21.00 29.07 -4.71
CA VAL A 242 21.76 27.87 -5.05
C VAL A 242 20.81 26.68 -5.08
N ILE A 243 20.66 26.04 -6.23
CA ILE A 243 19.82 24.85 -6.42
C ILE A 243 20.72 23.62 -6.48
N ILE A 244 20.63 22.77 -5.45
CA ILE A 244 21.41 21.55 -5.33
C ILE A 244 20.66 20.41 -6.03
N MET A 245 21.22 19.95 -7.15
CA MET A 245 20.75 18.82 -7.96
C MET A 245 21.70 17.61 -7.91
N ALA A 246 22.84 17.76 -7.22
CA ALA A 246 23.81 16.69 -7.01
C ALA A 246 23.25 15.56 -6.12
N GLY A 247 23.71 14.33 -6.37
CA GLY A 247 23.49 13.18 -5.48
C GLY A 247 24.81 12.78 -4.80
N SER A 248 24.89 12.89 -3.49
CA SER A 248 26.07 12.54 -2.69
C SER A 248 25.67 12.13 -1.27
N GLN A 249 26.54 11.41 -0.55
CA GLN A 249 26.40 11.19 0.89
C GLN A 249 27.19 12.22 1.72
N ASP A 250 27.93 13.10 1.04
CA ASP A 250 28.77 14.14 1.65
C ASP A 250 27.95 15.41 1.93
N ASN A 251 28.40 16.21 2.90
CA ASN A 251 27.86 17.50 3.29
C ASN A 251 28.43 18.68 2.45
N LYS A 252 29.52 18.46 1.71
CA LYS A 252 30.14 19.48 0.84
C LYS A 252 29.17 20.28 -0.04
N PRO A 253 28.10 19.70 -0.63
CA PRO A 253 27.18 20.48 -1.45
C PRO A 253 26.46 21.59 -0.67
N ILE A 254 26.05 21.36 0.58
CA ILE A 254 25.38 22.39 1.39
C ILE A 254 26.39 23.41 1.94
N GLU A 255 27.62 22.97 2.25
CA GLU A 255 28.73 23.85 2.65
C GLU A 255 29.11 24.82 1.53
N MET A 256 29.39 24.29 0.33
CA MET A 256 29.69 25.09 -0.85
C MET A 256 28.53 26.04 -1.20
N ALA A 257 27.28 25.57 -1.09
CA ALA A 257 26.12 26.43 -1.32
C ALA A 257 26.07 27.62 -0.33
N ALA A 258 26.44 27.42 0.92
CA ALA A 258 26.50 28.49 1.91
C ALA A 258 27.64 29.49 1.64
N GLU A 259 28.80 28.99 1.22
CA GLU A 259 29.98 29.80 0.88
C GLU A 259 29.72 30.74 -0.32
N ILE A 260 29.12 30.22 -1.39
CA ILE A 260 28.91 30.98 -2.64
C ILE A 260 27.63 31.84 -2.64
N SER A 261 26.75 31.65 -1.66
CA SER A 261 25.52 32.46 -1.52
C SER A 261 25.84 33.88 -1.05
N ARG A 262 25.07 34.85 -1.54
CA ARG A 262 25.05 36.19 -0.96
C ARG A 262 24.36 36.21 0.41
N ASP A 263 24.47 37.33 1.11
CA ASP A 263 23.64 37.61 2.29
C ASP A 263 22.15 37.51 1.92
N LYS A 264 21.38 36.83 2.75
CA LYS A 264 19.96 36.45 2.56
C LYS A 264 19.73 35.58 1.31
N GLY A 265 20.72 34.82 0.88
CA GLY A 265 20.60 33.84 -0.19
C GLY A 265 19.67 32.67 0.16
N ARG A 266 19.12 32.03 -0.88
CA ARG A 266 18.20 30.89 -0.75
C ARG A 266 18.84 29.62 -1.30
N ILE A 267 18.87 28.57 -0.50
CA ILE A 267 19.42 27.27 -0.90
C ILE A 267 18.28 26.26 -1.03
N VAL A 268 18.15 25.65 -2.20
CA VAL A 268 17.15 24.61 -2.46
C VAL A 268 17.84 23.26 -2.61
N ALA A 269 17.60 22.36 -1.65
CA ALA A 269 18.04 20.99 -1.70
C ALA A 269 16.99 20.13 -2.43
N CYS A 270 17.28 19.73 -3.66
CA CYS A 270 16.45 18.81 -4.45
C CYS A 270 17.13 17.45 -4.65
N GLY A 271 18.45 17.45 -4.84
CA GLY A 271 19.26 16.25 -4.88
C GLY A 271 19.40 15.61 -3.50
N MET A 272 19.72 14.32 -3.48
CA MET A 272 19.98 13.58 -2.24
C MET A 272 21.40 13.87 -1.76
N VAL A 273 21.52 14.76 -0.77
CA VAL A 273 22.79 15.16 -0.11
C VAL A 273 22.63 15.14 1.41
N SER A 274 23.73 15.12 2.17
CA SER A 274 23.64 15.42 3.61
C SER A 274 23.24 16.87 3.81
N LEU A 275 22.50 17.13 4.89
CA LEU A 275 21.96 18.46 5.23
C LEU A 275 22.38 18.87 6.64
N ASP A 276 23.64 18.62 7.00
CA ASP A 276 24.22 19.11 8.24
C ASP A 276 24.55 20.59 8.06
N VAL A 277 23.58 21.45 8.41
CA VAL A 277 23.62 22.89 8.12
C VAL A 277 24.84 23.57 8.78
N PRO A 278 25.75 24.20 8.01
CA PRO A 278 26.92 24.88 8.55
C PRO A 278 26.49 26.18 9.26
N ARG A 279 26.32 26.11 10.58
CA ARG A 279 25.74 27.18 11.39
C ARG A 279 26.45 28.52 11.21
N GLN A 280 27.77 28.55 11.06
CA GLN A 280 28.53 29.79 11.00
C GLN A 280 28.15 30.63 9.78
N ASP A 281 28.12 30.05 8.59
CA ASP A 281 27.79 30.76 7.34
C ASP A 281 26.31 31.12 7.28
N PHE A 282 25.44 30.18 7.66
CA PHE A 282 24.00 30.42 7.73
C PHE A 282 23.65 31.56 8.69
N PHE A 283 24.34 31.63 9.84
CA PHE A 283 24.13 32.70 10.82
C PHE A 283 24.68 34.04 10.32
N LYS A 284 25.90 34.07 9.78
CA LYS A 284 26.53 35.32 9.31
C LYS A 284 25.77 35.96 8.15
N LYS A 285 25.33 35.15 7.20
CA LYS A 285 24.68 35.61 5.96
C LYS A 285 23.16 35.55 6.03
N GLU A 286 22.56 35.11 7.14
CA GLU A 286 21.11 34.95 7.29
C GLU A 286 20.49 34.09 6.16
N LEU A 287 21.12 32.94 5.86
CA LEU A 287 20.71 32.08 4.74
C LEU A 287 19.44 31.29 5.06
N SER A 288 18.67 30.98 4.01
CA SER A 288 17.53 30.07 4.09
C SER A 288 17.83 28.76 3.34
N VAL A 289 17.34 27.64 3.88
CA VAL A 289 17.41 26.32 3.22
C VAL A 289 16.01 25.71 3.12
N ILE A 290 15.69 25.20 1.92
CA ILE A 290 14.41 24.55 1.62
C ILE A 290 14.71 23.18 1.03
N VAL A 291 14.06 22.14 1.56
CA VAL A 291 14.08 20.81 0.94
C VAL A 291 12.91 20.72 -0.03
N SER A 292 13.19 20.59 -1.32
CA SER A 292 12.18 20.54 -2.37
C SER A 292 11.39 19.23 -2.31
N ARG A 293 10.06 19.33 -2.19
CA ARG A 293 9.16 18.16 -2.19
C ARG A 293 8.92 17.67 -3.61
N ALA A 294 9.86 16.94 -4.20
CA ALA A 294 9.72 16.31 -5.53
C ALA A 294 8.97 17.22 -6.54
N THR A 295 7.79 16.80 -7.02
CA THR A 295 6.93 17.52 -7.98
C THR A 295 6.00 18.57 -7.37
N GLY A 296 6.11 18.85 -6.07
CA GLY A 296 5.35 19.89 -5.36
C GLY A 296 4.09 19.41 -4.63
N PRO A 297 3.17 20.33 -4.31
CA PRO A 297 1.88 20.05 -3.68
C PRO A 297 1.11 18.91 -4.38
N GLY A 298 0.53 18.01 -3.58
CA GLY A 298 -0.11 16.77 -4.04
C GLY A 298 0.78 15.55 -3.94
N LYS A 299 2.11 15.67 -4.05
CA LYS A 299 2.99 14.53 -3.76
C LYS A 299 2.91 14.16 -2.27
N PHE A 300 2.79 12.86 -1.99
CA PHE A 300 2.59 12.27 -0.65
C PHE A 300 1.25 12.61 0.00
N ASP A 301 0.28 13.11 -0.76
CA ASP A 301 -1.10 13.30 -0.31
C ASP A 301 -1.98 12.22 -0.96
N PRO A 302 -2.46 11.21 -0.21
CA PRO A 302 -3.29 10.14 -0.75
C PRO A 302 -4.63 10.61 -1.32
N LEU A 303 -5.20 11.71 -0.81
CA LEU A 303 -6.43 12.28 -1.36
C LEU A 303 -6.18 12.83 -2.76
N TYR A 304 -5.03 13.46 -2.96
CA TYR A 304 -4.61 13.95 -4.27
C TYR A 304 -4.18 12.83 -5.21
N GLU A 305 -3.23 11.97 -4.79
CA GLU A 305 -2.60 10.94 -5.63
C GLU A 305 -3.60 9.81 -5.95
N ASN A 306 -4.31 9.28 -4.96
CA ASN A 306 -5.13 8.07 -5.14
C ASN A 306 -6.60 8.39 -5.42
N LYS A 307 -7.17 9.39 -4.72
CA LYS A 307 -8.59 9.77 -4.88
C LYS A 307 -8.81 10.88 -5.89
N GLY A 308 -7.75 11.49 -6.40
CA GLY A 308 -7.83 12.57 -7.38
C GLY A 308 -8.51 13.84 -6.86
N GLN A 309 -8.51 14.08 -5.56
CA GLN A 309 -9.02 15.33 -5.00
C GLN A 309 -7.97 16.43 -5.21
N ASP A 310 -8.19 17.33 -6.16
CA ASP A 310 -7.28 18.46 -6.41
C ASP A 310 -7.48 19.56 -5.34
N TYR A 311 -6.44 20.36 -5.14
CA TYR A 311 -6.50 21.55 -4.30
C TYR A 311 -7.23 22.67 -5.04
N PRO A 312 -7.98 23.52 -4.33
CA PRO A 312 -8.63 24.64 -4.99
C PRO A 312 -7.56 25.56 -5.62
N LEU A 313 -7.72 25.81 -6.92
CA LEU A 313 -6.78 26.57 -7.77
C LEU A 313 -6.30 27.90 -7.14
N PRO A 314 -7.15 28.72 -6.48
CA PRO A 314 -6.73 29.98 -5.90
C PRO A 314 -5.75 29.86 -4.72
N TYR A 315 -5.77 28.74 -3.98
CA TYR A 315 -4.92 28.55 -2.79
C TYR A 315 -3.62 27.82 -3.11
N VAL A 316 -3.66 26.90 -4.08
CA VAL A 316 -2.48 26.15 -4.52
C VAL A 316 -2.44 26.24 -6.03
N ARG A 317 -1.64 27.13 -6.61
CA ARG A 317 -1.57 27.35 -8.07
C ARG A 317 -0.84 26.22 -8.81
N TRP A 318 0.12 25.59 -8.16
CA TRP A 318 1.05 24.64 -8.77
C TRP A 318 1.06 23.33 -7.99
N THR A 319 0.25 22.38 -8.44
CA THR A 319 0.26 21.00 -7.97
C THR A 319 1.15 20.13 -8.85
N THR A 320 1.40 18.89 -8.45
CA THR A 320 2.09 17.87 -9.26
C THR A 320 1.59 17.86 -10.70
N GLN A 321 0.28 17.78 -10.94
CA GLN A 321 -0.27 17.75 -12.30
C GLN A 321 0.00 19.02 -13.09
N ARG A 322 -0.11 20.19 -12.44
CA ARG A 322 0.11 21.49 -13.09
C ARG A 322 1.59 21.77 -13.32
N ASN A 323 2.49 21.20 -12.52
CA ASN A 323 3.91 21.13 -12.81
C ASN A 323 4.18 20.27 -14.06
N MET A 324 3.53 19.10 -14.16
CA MET A 324 3.64 18.22 -15.34
C MET A 324 3.18 18.93 -16.62
N ALA A 325 2.00 19.57 -16.59
CA ALA A 325 1.49 20.34 -17.71
C ALA A 325 2.47 21.45 -18.14
N CYS A 326 2.87 22.29 -17.19
CA CYS A 326 3.78 23.40 -17.46
C CYS A 326 5.13 22.94 -18.02
N PHE A 327 5.66 21.80 -17.56
CA PHE A 327 6.89 21.25 -18.13
C PHE A 327 6.71 20.84 -19.59
N LEU A 328 5.62 20.14 -19.92
CA LEU A 328 5.35 19.74 -21.30
C LEU A 328 5.08 20.94 -22.22
N ASP A 329 4.47 22.01 -21.70
CA ASP A 329 4.30 23.26 -22.44
C ASP A 329 5.67 23.87 -22.81
N LEU A 330 6.63 23.90 -21.86
CA LEU A 330 7.99 24.37 -22.14
C LEU A 330 8.72 23.52 -23.18
N VAL A 331 8.47 22.21 -23.21
CA VAL A 331 9.01 21.32 -24.26
C VAL A 331 8.36 21.63 -25.60
N ALA A 332 7.03 21.77 -25.64
CA ALA A 332 6.29 22.10 -26.85
C ALA A 332 6.69 23.46 -27.45
N GLU A 333 7.01 24.44 -26.60
CA GLU A 333 7.51 25.77 -27.00
C GLU A 333 8.99 25.77 -27.41
N GLY A 334 9.69 24.62 -27.31
CA GLY A 334 11.12 24.50 -27.60
C GLY A 334 12.02 25.23 -26.58
N LYS A 335 11.50 25.56 -25.40
CA LYS A 335 12.27 26.15 -24.29
C LYS A 335 13.08 25.10 -23.53
N VAL A 336 12.69 23.83 -23.64
CA VAL A 336 13.42 22.68 -23.09
C VAL A 336 13.60 21.65 -24.21
N GLU A 337 14.86 21.41 -24.57
CA GLU A 337 15.28 20.40 -25.54
C GLU A 337 15.69 19.12 -24.81
N LEU A 338 15.06 17.99 -25.17
CA LEU A 338 15.27 16.70 -24.49
C LEU A 338 16.09 15.70 -25.30
N GLU A 339 16.11 15.81 -26.63
CA GLU A 339 16.78 14.83 -27.50
C GLU A 339 18.27 14.64 -27.13
N LYS A 340 18.97 15.76 -26.90
CA LYS A 340 20.38 15.76 -26.46
C LYS A 340 20.60 15.18 -25.06
N LEU A 341 19.55 15.07 -24.24
CA LEU A 341 19.62 14.47 -22.90
C LEU A 341 19.46 12.95 -22.94
N ILE A 342 18.96 12.39 -24.04
CA ILE A 342 18.78 10.95 -24.23
C ILE A 342 20.11 10.36 -24.68
N SER A 343 20.74 9.55 -23.83
CA SER A 343 22.01 8.90 -24.16
C SER A 343 21.82 7.48 -24.69
N HIS A 344 20.79 6.75 -24.23
CA HIS A 344 20.54 5.37 -24.64
C HIS A 344 19.05 5.08 -24.74
N ARG A 345 18.71 4.18 -25.66
CA ARG A 345 17.37 3.61 -25.84
C ARG A 345 17.50 2.09 -25.75
N PHE A 346 16.66 1.46 -24.94
CA PHE A 346 16.58 0.00 -24.83
C PHE A 346 15.14 -0.43 -25.04
N LYS A 347 14.93 -1.55 -25.74
CA LYS A 347 13.61 -2.19 -25.71
C LYS A 347 13.35 -2.74 -24.31
N LEU A 348 12.08 -2.83 -23.88
CA LEU A 348 11.73 -3.40 -22.58
C LEU A 348 12.33 -4.80 -22.36
N ALA A 349 12.40 -5.62 -23.41
CA ALA A 349 13.00 -6.96 -23.36
C ALA A 349 14.50 -6.96 -23.00
N GLU A 350 15.19 -5.84 -23.26
CA GLU A 350 16.62 -5.63 -23.04
C GLU A 350 16.88 -4.75 -21.81
N ALA A 351 15.84 -4.35 -21.07
CA ALA A 351 15.96 -3.38 -19.99
C ALA A 351 16.96 -3.81 -18.89
N LEU A 352 17.06 -5.12 -18.61
CA LEU A 352 18.03 -5.63 -17.62
C LEU A 352 19.48 -5.34 -18.03
N ALA A 353 19.81 -5.39 -19.33
CA ALA A 353 21.13 -5.03 -19.83
C ALA A 353 21.39 -3.51 -19.66
N GLY A 354 20.36 -2.69 -19.86
CA GLY A 354 20.42 -1.25 -19.58
C GLY A 354 20.72 -0.94 -18.10
N TYR A 355 20.06 -1.64 -17.16
CA TYR A 355 20.37 -1.53 -15.74
C TYR A 355 21.77 -2.03 -15.41
N GLU A 356 22.22 -3.13 -16.03
CA GLU A 356 23.57 -3.64 -15.86
C GLU A 356 24.62 -2.61 -16.29
N MET A 357 24.42 -1.95 -17.43
CA MET A 357 25.27 -0.83 -17.88
C MET A 357 25.32 0.31 -16.87
N ILE A 358 24.17 0.72 -16.32
CA ILE A 358 24.06 1.78 -15.31
C ILE A 358 24.83 1.43 -14.03
N LEU A 359 24.73 0.17 -13.59
CA LEU A 359 25.28 -0.33 -12.34
C LEU A 359 26.79 -0.59 -12.43
N LYS A 360 27.25 -1.29 -13.48
CA LYS A 360 28.67 -1.59 -13.69
C LYS A 360 29.49 -0.36 -14.04
N GLY A 361 28.86 0.64 -14.69
CA GLY A 361 29.56 1.81 -15.19
C GLY A 361 30.47 1.48 -16.39
N GLY A 362 31.29 2.44 -16.80
CA GLY A 362 32.22 2.31 -17.93
C GLY A 362 31.73 2.91 -19.24
N VAL A 363 30.42 3.11 -19.39
CA VAL A 363 29.82 3.87 -20.50
C VAL A 363 29.15 5.13 -19.95
N PRO A 364 29.45 6.34 -20.47
CA PRO A 364 28.77 7.57 -20.05
C PRO A 364 27.26 7.50 -20.32
N TYR A 365 26.43 7.90 -19.36
CA TYR A 365 24.97 7.94 -19.51
C TYR A 365 24.37 9.21 -18.89
N LEU A 366 23.18 9.60 -19.37
CA LEU A 366 22.41 10.71 -18.82
C LEU A 366 20.92 10.35 -18.71
N GLY A 367 20.16 10.42 -19.81
CA GLY A 367 18.81 9.90 -19.92
C GLY A 367 18.79 8.53 -20.59
N VAL A 368 18.18 7.53 -19.95
CA VAL A 368 18.03 6.17 -20.48
C VAL A 368 16.56 5.87 -20.68
N LEU A 369 16.14 5.66 -21.91
CA LEU A 369 14.76 5.37 -22.27
C LEU A 369 14.53 3.87 -22.41
N LEU A 370 13.36 3.44 -21.95
CA LEU A 370 12.79 2.14 -22.28
C LEU A 370 11.67 2.32 -23.29
N GLU A 371 11.77 1.56 -24.38
CA GLU A 371 10.80 1.52 -25.47
C GLU A 371 9.94 0.27 -25.38
N TYR A 372 8.66 0.45 -25.64
CA TYR A 372 7.66 -0.60 -25.57
C TYR A 372 7.12 -0.83 -26.99
N GLY A 373 7.08 -2.09 -27.41
CA GLY A 373 6.56 -2.42 -28.73
C GLY A 373 5.03 -2.31 -28.80
N ASP A 374 4.49 -2.26 -30.01
CA ASP A 374 3.04 -2.24 -30.28
C ASP A 374 2.33 -3.59 -30.01
N GLY A 375 2.94 -4.46 -29.19
CA GLY A 375 2.58 -5.87 -29.02
C GLY A 375 1.27 -6.14 -28.27
N LEU A 376 0.64 -5.11 -27.72
CA LEU A 376 -0.74 -5.18 -27.22
C LEU A 376 -1.65 -4.83 -28.41
N GLY A 377 -2.11 -5.83 -29.15
CA GLY A 377 -2.88 -5.64 -30.40
C GLY A 377 -4.00 -4.59 -30.29
N SER A 378 -4.45 -4.09 -31.44
CA SER A 378 -5.54 -3.09 -31.57
C SER A 378 -6.93 -3.60 -31.15
N GLY A 379 -7.03 -4.85 -30.66
CA GLY A 379 -8.26 -5.39 -30.11
C GLY A 379 -8.57 -4.78 -28.75
N VAL A 380 -9.83 -4.37 -28.56
CA VAL A 380 -10.41 -4.16 -27.24
C VAL A 380 -10.19 -5.46 -26.45
N MET A 381 -9.38 -5.44 -25.40
CA MET A 381 -9.33 -6.59 -24.49
C MET A 381 -10.75 -6.77 -23.94
N GLY A 382 -11.29 -7.98 -24.07
CA GLY A 382 -12.52 -8.33 -23.38
C GLY A 382 -12.34 -8.10 -21.87
N PRO A 383 -13.42 -7.87 -21.12
CA PRO A 383 -13.34 -7.67 -19.67
C PRO A 383 -12.72 -8.91 -19.02
N GLY A 384 -11.47 -8.80 -18.58
CA GLY A 384 -10.74 -9.88 -17.90
C GLY A 384 -9.23 -9.67 -17.89
N SER A 385 -8.59 -9.88 -16.74
CA SER A 385 -7.13 -9.81 -16.61
C SER A 385 -6.46 -11.05 -17.22
N LYS A 386 -5.31 -10.90 -17.89
CA LYS A 386 -4.50 -12.04 -18.37
C LYS A 386 -4.17 -13.00 -17.22
N LYS A 387 -4.64 -14.26 -17.33
CA LYS A 387 -4.29 -15.36 -16.43
C LYS A 387 -2.82 -15.75 -16.61
N ILE A 388 -2.05 -15.76 -15.53
CA ILE A 388 -0.64 -16.12 -15.53
C ILE A 388 -0.44 -17.46 -14.84
N SER A 389 0.01 -18.46 -15.58
CA SER A 389 0.42 -19.75 -15.01
C SER A 389 1.66 -19.58 -14.12
N LEU A 390 1.64 -20.22 -12.94
CA LEU A 390 2.71 -20.13 -11.95
C LEU A 390 3.46 -21.44 -11.74
N LEU A 391 2.89 -22.57 -12.16
CA LEU A 391 3.54 -23.87 -12.16
C LEU A 391 4.24 -24.15 -13.50
N ASP A 392 5.44 -24.74 -13.44
CA ASP A 392 6.09 -25.31 -14.61
C ASP A 392 5.28 -26.52 -15.08
N SER A 393 4.94 -26.56 -16.36
CA SER A 393 4.13 -27.60 -17.02
C SER A 393 4.70 -29.04 -16.94
N ARG A 394 5.83 -29.25 -16.25
CA ARG A 394 6.53 -30.55 -16.13
C ARG A 394 6.23 -31.33 -14.85
N LYS A 395 5.37 -30.83 -13.94
CA LYS A 395 4.98 -31.57 -12.71
C LYS A 395 3.47 -31.61 -12.52
N GLN A 396 2.76 -32.19 -13.48
CA GLN A 396 1.43 -32.76 -13.20
C GLN A 396 1.56 -34.27 -13.23
N THR A 397 1.92 -34.87 -12.09
CA THR A 397 1.55 -36.27 -11.85
C THR A 397 0.08 -36.26 -11.47
N ALA A 398 -0.77 -36.84 -12.32
CA ALA A 398 -2.17 -37.07 -12.02
C ALA A 398 -2.28 -38.05 -10.85
N ASP A 399 -2.30 -37.52 -9.63
CA ASP A 399 -2.62 -38.32 -8.44
C ASP A 399 -4.14 -38.44 -8.37
N SER A 400 -4.64 -39.67 -8.44
CA SER A 400 -6.05 -40.03 -8.59
C SER A 400 -6.90 -39.81 -7.33
N ARG A 401 -6.38 -39.13 -6.30
CA ARG A 401 -7.09 -38.73 -5.07
C ARG A 401 -7.85 -37.39 -5.19
N GLN A 402 -8.27 -37.00 -6.40
CA GLN A 402 -8.81 -35.66 -6.69
C GLN A 402 -10.18 -35.33 -6.08
N LEU A 403 -10.87 -36.28 -5.45
CA LEU A 403 -12.26 -36.11 -5.02
C LEU A 403 -12.44 -35.59 -3.57
N GLU A 404 -11.38 -35.54 -2.74
CA GLU A 404 -11.52 -35.20 -1.31
C GLU A 404 -10.86 -33.87 -0.86
N GLN A 405 -10.24 -33.11 -1.77
CA GLN A 405 -9.52 -31.89 -1.44
C GLN A 405 -10.37 -30.63 -1.62
N VAL A 406 -10.30 -29.71 -0.65
CA VAL A 406 -10.89 -28.36 -0.76
C VAL A 406 -10.04 -27.53 -1.73
N LYS A 407 -10.62 -27.06 -2.84
CA LYS A 407 -9.91 -26.36 -3.91
C LYS A 407 -10.15 -24.86 -3.81
N ILE A 408 -9.09 -24.12 -3.51
CA ILE A 408 -9.15 -22.77 -2.98
C ILE A 408 -8.73 -21.73 -4.02
N GLY A 409 -9.57 -20.71 -4.17
CA GLY A 409 -9.20 -19.39 -4.70
C GLY A 409 -8.95 -18.42 -3.55
N LEU A 410 -7.86 -17.65 -3.62
CA LEU A 410 -7.57 -16.58 -2.66
C LEU A 410 -7.74 -15.21 -3.34
N ILE A 411 -8.47 -14.30 -2.70
CA ILE A 411 -8.61 -12.91 -3.12
C ILE A 411 -7.88 -12.01 -2.10
N GLY A 412 -6.82 -11.34 -2.54
CA GLY A 412 -5.99 -10.45 -1.72
C GLY A 412 -4.76 -11.14 -1.12
N ALA A 413 -3.58 -10.84 -1.67
CA ALA A 413 -2.27 -11.27 -1.17
C ALA A 413 -1.61 -10.19 -0.29
N GLY A 414 -2.41 -9.56 0.59
CA GLY A 414 -1.94 -8.51 1.48
C GLY A 414 -1.00 -9.02 2.59
N LEU A 415 -0.64 -8.10 3.50
CA LEU A 415 0.26 -8.42 4.62
C LEU A 415 -0.29 -9.55 5.49
N HIS A 416 -1.56 -9.47 5.89
CA HIS A 416 -2.19 -10.48 6.74
C HIS A 416 -2.23 -11.86 6.06
N ALA A 417 -2.55 -11.90 4.76
CA ALA A 417 -2.53 -13.13 3.98
C ALA A 417 -1.14 -13.79 4.02
N ASN A 418 -0.06 -13.02 3.82
CA ASN A 418 1.31 -13.54 3.80
C ASN A 418 1.88 -13.88 5.19
N THR A 419 1.51 -13.13 6.24
CA THR A 419 2.09 -13.32 7.59
C THR A 419 1.33 -14.31 8.45
N SER A 420 0.02 -14.46 8.21
CA SER A 420 -0.89 -15.19 9.10
C SER A 420 -1.55 -16.36 8.37
N MET A 421 -2.33 -16.08 7.31
CA MET A 421 -3.19 -17.08 6.66
C MET A 421 -2.41 -18.12 5.85
N LEU A 422 -1.63 -17.71 4.86
CA LEU A 422 -0.93 -18.61 3.93
C LEU A 422 0.07 -19.56 4.63
N PRO A 423 0.86 -19.13 5.64
CA PRO A 423 1.70 -20.05 6.41
C PRO A 423 0.91 -21.15 7.12
N ILE A 424 -0.30 -20.87 7.59
CA ILE A 424 -1.18 -21.82 8.26
C ILE A 424 -1.81 -22.76 7.23
N LEU A 425 -2.33 -22.23 6.12
CA LEU A 425 -2.90 -23.01 5.03
C LEU A 425 -1.93 -24.09 4.51
N LYS A 426 -0.63 -23.78 4.42
CA LYS A 426 0.40 -24.73 3.98
C LYS A 426 0.52 -25.98 4.87
N LYS A 427 0.03 -25.95 6.11
CA LYS A 427 0.03 -27.12 7.02
C LYS A 427 -1.06 -28.14 6.66
N PHE A 428 -2.14 -27.70 6.00
CA PHE A 428 -3.27 -28.57 5.67
C PHE A 428 -2.96 -29.39 4.41
N LYS A 429 -3.06 -30.73 4.53
CA LYS A 429 -2.80 -31.66 3.42
C LYS A 429 -4.01 -31.90 2.52
N ASN A 430 -5.19 -31.54 3.00
CA ASN A 430 -6.49 -31.78 2.35
C ASN A 430 -7.01 -30.55 1.59
N ILE A 431 -6.14 -29.59 1.28
CA ILE A 431 -6.48 -28.42 0.49
C ILE A 431 -5.58 -28.35 -0.74
N LYS A 432 -6.06 -27.67 -1.78
CA LYS A 432 -5.30 -27.34 -2.97
C LYS A 432 -5.43 -25.85 -3.25
N LEU A 433 -4.32 -25.13 -3.34
CA LEU A 433 -4.29 -23.72 -3.70
C LEU A 433 -4.29 -23.60 -5.23
N VAL A 434 -5.42 -23.19 -5.80
CA VAL A 434 -5.63 -23.20 -7.26
C VAL A 434 -5.32 -21.84 -7.85
N GLY A 435 -6.09 -20.82 -7.51
CA GLY A 435 -5.95 -19.48 -8.09
C GLY A 435 -5.75 -18.39 -7.04
N LEU A 436 -4.98 -17.37 -7.38
CA LEU A 436 -4.76 -16.18 -6.54
C LEU A 436 -5.10 -14.91 -7.33
N ALA A 437 -5.99 -14.08 -6.79
CA ALA A 437 -6.34 -12.78 -7.32
C ALA A 437 -5.72 -11.67 -6.46
N ASP A 438 -4.99 -10.76 -7.10
CA ASP A 438 -4.50 -9.54 -6.45
C ASP A 438 -4.48 -8.37 -7.44
N ALA A 439 -5.02 -7.23 -7.02
CA ALA A 439 -5.11 -6.03 -7.86
C ALA A 439 -3.72 -5.49 -8.26
N GLU A 440 -2.67 -5.83 -7.51
CA GLU A 440 -1.27 -5.62 -7.85
C GLU A 440 -0.66 -6.93 -8.37
N GLY A 441 -0.76 -7.15 -9.69
CA GLY A 441 -0.42 -8.43 -10.33
C GLY A 441 0.98 -8.98 -9.99
N PHE A 442 1.97 -8.12 -9.75
CA PHE A 442 3.32 -8.53 -9.35
C PHE A 442 3.37 -9.15 -7.93
N LYS A 443 2.57 -8.62 -6.98
CA LYS A 443 2.42 -9.22 -5.64
C LYS A 443 1.72 -10.56 -5.73
N GLY A 444 0.64 -10.62 -6.50
CA GLY A 444 -0.09 -11.85 -6.77
C GLY A 444 0.82 -12.94 -7.35
N ARG A 445 1.64 -12.62 -8.35
CA ARG A 445 2.62 -13.56 -8.91
C ARG A 445 3.63 -14.05 -7.87
N HIS A 446 4.23 -13.13 -7.11
CA HIS A 446 5.27 -13.47 -6.13
C HIS A 446 4.71 -14.39 -5.03
N THR A 447 3.61 -13.99 -4.40
CA THR A 447 2.95 -14.78 -3.36
C THR A 447 2.46 -16.11 -3.93
N GLY A 448 1.88 -16.10 -5.14
CA GLY A 448 1.40 -17.31 -5.80
C GLY A 448 2.51 -18.35 -5.99
N LYS A 449 3.67 -17.95 -6.52
CA LYS A 449 4.85 -18.84 -6.66
C LYS A 449 5.34 -19.35 -5.31
N LYS A 450 5.44 -18.47 -4.31
CA LYS A 450 5.98 -18.80 -2.98
C LYS A 450 5.16 -19.87 -2.25
N TYR A 451 3.84 -19.82 -2.38
CA TYR A 451 2.93 -20.74 -1.68
C TYR A 451 2.41 -21.88 -2.57
N GLY A 452 2.72 -21.89 -3.86
CA GLY A 452 2.42 -22.99 -4.78
C GLY A 452 1.01 -22.94 -5.37
N PHE A 453 0.50 -21.75 -5.68
CA PHE A 453 -0.72 -21.59 -6.46
C PHE A 453 -0.49 -22.01 -7.92
N GLU A 454 -1.52 -22.50 -8.61
CA GLU A 454 -1.43 -22.91 -10.02
C GLU A 454 -1.34 -21.71 -10.96
N TYR A 455 -2.10 -20.66 -10.66
CA TYR A 455 -2.13 -19.43 -11.45
C TYR A 455 -2.43 -18.19 -10.60
N CYS A 456 -2.15 -17.02 -11.16
CA CYS A 456 -2.67 -15.75 -10.65
C CYS A 456 -3.37 -14.91 -11.72
N VAL A 457 -4.24 -14.02 -11.24
CA VAL A 457 -5.05 -13.07 -12.01
C VAL A 457 -5.10 -11.73 -11.25
N ALA A 458 -5.47 -10.63 -11.93
CA ALA A 458 -5.74 -9.38 -11.26
C ALA A 458 -7.23 -9.26 -10.89
N ASP A 459 -8.12 -9.69 -11.77
CA ASP A 459 -9.56 -9.75 -11.54
C ASP A 459 -9.96 -11.01 -10.77
N TYR A 460 -10.60 -10.84 -9.62
CA TYR A 460 -11.08 -11.97 -8.83
C TYR A 460 -12.27 -12.68 -9.47
N GLN A 461 -13.01 -12.03 -10.38
CA GLN A 461 -14.11 -12.64 -11.12
C GLN A 461 -13.65 -13.86 -11.92
N GLU A 462 -12.39 -13.88 -12.36
CA GLU A 462 -11.79 -15.04 -13.04
C GLU A 462 -11.67 -16.27 -12.13
N LEU A 463 -11.48 -16.07 -10.82
CA LEU A 463 -11.50 -17.19 -9.85
C LEU A 463 -12.91 -17.78 -9.70
N LEU A 464 -13.94 -16.91 -9.77
CA LEU A 464 -15.33 -17.32 -9.61
C LEU A 464 -15.80 -18.17 -10.79
N LYS A 465 -15.31 -17.87 -11.99
CA LYS A 465 -15.58 -18.63 -13.23
C LYS A 465 -14.88 -19.99 -13.28
N ASP A 466 -13.85 -20.23 -12.47
CA ASP A 466 -13.09 -21.48 -12.51
C ASP A 466 -13.89 -22.63 -11.84
N PRO A 467 -14.29 -23.68 -12.60
CA PRO A 467 -15.04 -24.80 -12.04
C PRO A 467 -14.18 -25.66 -11.11
N ASN A 468 -12.84 -25.54 -11.15
CA ASN A 468 -11.96 -26.26 -10.24
C ASN A 468 -11.90 -25.61 -8.86
N ILE A 469 -12.35 -24.37 -8.70
CA ILE A 469 -12.39 -23.71 -7.39
C ILE A 469 -13.77 -23.95 -6.79
N ASN A 470 -13.83 -24.51 -5.59
CA ASN A 470 -15.09 -24.65 -4.83
C ASN A 470 -15.17 -23.71 -3.64
N THR A 471 -14.05 -23.13 -3.22
CA THR A 471 -13.95 -22.30 -2.01
C THR A 471 -13.15 -21.03 -2.28
N ILE A 472 -13.67 -19.89 -1.84
CA ILE A 472 -13.03 -18.58 -1.93
C ILE A 472 -12.64 -18.10 -0.53
N LEU A 473 -11.38 -17.72 -0.35
CA LEU A 473 -10.90 -17.01 0.84
C LEU A 473 -10.70 -15.53 0.46
N ILE A 474 -11.26 -14.61 1.24
CA ILE A 474 -11.22 -13.16 1.00
C ILE A 474 -10.40 -12.49 2.12
N ALA A 475 -9.31 -11.83 1.76
CA ALA A 475 -8.41 -11.11 2.67
C ALA A 475 -8.04 -9.72 2.12
N THR A 476 -9.06 -8.96 1.73
CA THR A 476 -8.95 -7.63 1.11
C THR A 476 -9.22 -6.50 2.11
N ARG A 477 -9.43 -5.27 1.63
CA ARG A 477 -9.89 -4.15 2.46
C ARG A 477 -11.37 -4.31 2.78
N HIS A 478 -11.80 -3.78 3.93
CA HIS A 478 -13.11 -4.06 4.48
C HIS A 478 -14.26 -3.66 3.53
N ASN A 479 -14.13 -2.52 2.84
CA ASN A 479 -15.12 -2.04 1.87
C ASN A 479 -15.33 -2.96 0.65
N LEU A 480 -14.42 -3.89 0.38
CA LEU A 480 -14.55 -4.84 -0.74
C LEU A 480 -15.21 -6.17 -0.32
N HIS A 481 -15.33 -6.43 0.99
CA HIS A 481 -15.76 -7.73 1.50
C HIS A 481 -17.17 -8.08 1.04
N ALA A 482 -18.15 -7.19 1.23
CA ALA A 482 -19.55 -7.48 0.95
C ALA A 482 -19.80 -7.89 -0.51
N GLN A 483 -19.27 -7.10 -1.46
CA GLN A 483 -19.42 -7.40 -2.88
C GLN A 483 -18.74 -8.73 -3.26
N MET A 484 -17.51 -8.96 -2.78
CA MET A 484 -16.79 -10.21 -3.06
C MET A 484 -17.47 -11.44 -2.45
N VAL A 485 -18.07 -11.31 -1.27
CA VAL A 485 -18.88 -12.37 -0.63
C VAL A 485 -20.11 -12.67 -1.49
N ILE A 486 -20.87 -11.64 -1.87
CA ILE A 486 -22.07 -11.76 -2.70
C ILE A 486 -21.76 -12.45 -4.02
N ASP A 487 -20.71 -12.02 -4.72
CA ASP A 487 -20.35 -12.57 -6.03
C ASP A 487 -19.87 -14.03 -5.90
N SER A 488 -19.12 -14.34 -4.84
CA SER A 488 -18.66 -15.70 -4.57
C SER A 488 -19.81 -16.67 -4.26
N LEU A 489 -20.80 -16.22 -3.48
CA LEU A 489 -22.00 -17.01 -3.18
C LEU A 489 -22.85 -17.23 -4.45
N LYS A 490 -23.06 -16.19 -5.27
CA LYS A 490 -23.76 -16.29 -6.56
C LYS A 490 -23.07 -17.26 -7.52
N ALA A 491 -21.73 -17.28 -7.52
CA ALA A 491 -20.93 -18.23 -8.30
C ALA A 491 -20.93 -19.65 -7.71
N GLY A 492 -21.70 -19.90 -6.65
CA GLY A 492 -21.85 -21.20 -6.03
C GLY A 492 -20.56 -21.68 -5.35
N LYS A 493 -19.78 -20.78 -4.72
CA LYS A 493 -18.56 -21.12 -3.97
C LYS A 493 -18.83 -21.06 -2.47
N HIS A 494 -18.13 -21.88 -1.69
CA HIS A 494 -18.00 -21.65 -0.24
C HIS A 494 -17.16 -20.39 -0.01
N VAL A 495 -17.45 -19.64 1.04
CA VAL A 495 -16.82 -18.34 1.31
C VAL A 495 -16.28 -18.28 2.72
N PHE A 496 -14.99 -17.99 2.83
CA PHE A 496 -14.39 -17.48 4.05
C PHE A 496 -14.01 -16.02 3.80
N VAL A 497 -14.43 -15.12 4.68
CA VAL A 497 -14.09 -13.70 4.58
C VAL A 497 -13.42 -13.25 5.87
N GLU A 498 -12.27 -12.60 5.77
CA GLU A 498 -11.67 -11.93 6.93
C GLU A 498 -12.64 -10.90 7.52
N LYS A 499 -12.51 -10.60 8.81
CA LYS A 499 -13.40 -9.62 9.44
C LYS A 499 -13.10 -8.19 8.95
N PRO A 500 -14.11 -7.32 8.91
CA PRO A 500 -15.54 -7.56 9.20
C PRO A 500 -16.27 -8.21 8.02
N LEU A 501 -17.49 -8.70 8.24
CA LEU A 501 -18.32 -9.23 7.16
C LEU A 501 -18.66 -8.16 6.09
N CYS A 502 -19.02 -6.96 6.54
CA CYS A 502 -19.40 -5.82 5.71
C CYS A 502 -19.31 -4.50 6.51
N MET A 503 -19.48 -3.38 5.82
CA MET A 503 -19.28 -2.03 6.37
C MET A 503 -20.56 -1.35 6.85
N ASN A 504 -21.71 -1.74 6.32
CA ASN A 504 -22.99 -1.08 6.60
C ASN A 504 -24.18 -2.04 6.51
N ASP A 505 -25.33 -1.52 6.94
CA ASP A 505 -26.61 -2.23 6.97
C ASP A 505 -27.09 -2.72 5.59
N SER A 506 -26.95 -1.88 4.55
CA SER A 506 -27.40 -2.21 3.20
C SER A 506 -26.62 -3.40 2.62
N GLU A 507 -25.31 -3.42 2.86
CA GLU A 507 -24.45 -4.55 2.48
C GLU A 507 -24.82 -5.81 3.24
N LEU A 508 -25.07 -5.74 4.55
CA LEU A 508 -25.48 -6.88 5.36
C LEU A 508 -26.78 -7.50 4.85
N LYS A 509 -27.80 -6.67 4.56
CA LYS A 509 -29.07 -7.12 3.96
C LYS A 509 -28.85 -7.85 2.65
N SER A 510 -27.99 -7.32 1.79
CA SER A 510 -27.68 -7.89 0.48
C SER A 510 -26.98 -9.26 0.62
N ILE A 511 -26.07 -9.41 1.58
CA ILE A 511 -25.41 -10.69 1.85
C ILE A 511 -26.42 -11.73 2.34
N ILE A 512 -27.30 -11.36 3.27
CA ILE A 512 -28.31 -12.27 3.83
C ILE A 512 -29.31 -12.72 2.77
N ASP A 513 -29.83 -11.80 1.96
CA ASP A 513 -30.75 -12.12 0.86
C ASP A 513 -30.13 -13.14 -0.11
N ILE A 514 -28.88 -12.90 -0.54
CA ILE A 514 -28.17 -13.81 -1.44
C ILE A 514 -27.90 -15.15 -0.78
N TYR A 515 -27.45 -15.17 0.48
CA TYR A 515 -27.20 -16.42 1.20
C TYR A 515 -28.46 -17.28 1.31
N SER A 516 -29.58 -16.68 1.75
CA SER A 516 -30.88 -17.35 1.87
C SER A 516 -31.33 -17.95 0.52
N ARG A 517 -31.22 -17.20 -0.57
CA ARG A 517 -31.57 -17.70 -1.92
C ARG A 517 -30.69 -18.87 -2.37
N THR A 518 -29.40 -18.86 -2.02
CA THR A 518 -28.46 -19.94 -2.39
C THR A 518 -28.57 -21.18 -1.52
N THR A 519 -29.18 -21.09 -0.34
CA THR A 519 -29.35 -22.20 0.62
C THR A 519 -30.73 -22.84 0.56
N CYS A 520 -31.74 -22.14 0.03
CA CYS A 520 -33.12 -22.64 -0.14
C CYS A 520 -33.42 -23.23 -1.53
N LEU A 521 -32.45 -23.83 -2.22
CA LEU A 521 -32.68 -24.40 -3.55
C LEU A 521 -33.56 -25.68 -3.49
N PRO A 522 -34.51 -25.86 -4.44
CA PRO A 522 -35.36 -27.06 -4.49
C PRO A 522 -34.53 -28.34 -4.65
N ALA A 523 -34.96 -29.41 -3.99
CA ALA A 523 -34.37 -30.74 -4.18
C ALA A 523 -34.43 -31.14 -5.67
N GLY A 524 -33.27 -31.33 -6.31
CA GLY A 524 -33.16 -31.70 -7.73
C GLY A 524 -32.35 -30.74 -8.60
N THR A 525 -31.90 -29.58 -8.10
CA THR A 525 -30.91 -28.75 -8.81
C THR A 525 -29.52 -29.39 -8.79
N ALA A 526 -28.72 -29.17 -9.84
CA ALA A 526 -27.41 -29.81 -10.06
C ALA A 526 -26.32 -29.58 -8.97
N ASN A 527 -26.64 -28.84 -7.90
CA ASN A 527 -25.82 -28.67 -6.70
C ASN A 527 -26.74 -28.60 -5.46
N PRO A 528 -26.99 -29.71 -4.74
CA PRO A 528 -27.95 -29.77 -3.64
C PRO A 528 -27.40 -29.28 -2.29
N ASP A 529 -26.09 -29.07 -2.16
CA ASP A 529 -25.47 -28.69 -0.88
C ASP A 529 -25.40 -27.16 -0.67
N PRO A 530 -25.80 -26.65 0.51
CA PRO A 530 -25.75 -25.22 0.82
C PRO A 530 -24.32 -24.69 0.76
N ARG A 531 -24.15 -23.48 0.19
CA ARG A 531 -22.86 -22.79 0.21
C ARG A 531 -22.65 -22.10 1.54
N LEU A 532 -21.53 -22.41 2.16
CA LEU A 532 -21.19 -21.97 3.50
C LEU A 532 -20.52 -20.60 3.47
N LEU A 533 -20.87 -19.74 4.41
CA LEU A 533 -20.23 -18.46 4.66
C LEU A 533 -19.67 -18.46 6.09
N MET A 534 -18.38 -18.16 6.23
CA MET A 534 -17.73 -18.02 7.52
C MET A 534 -16.91 -16.73 7.58
N VAL A 535 -17.07 -15.98 8.68
CA VAL A 535 -16.26 -14.79 8.96
C VAL A 535 -15.07 -15.17 9.84
N GLY A 536 -13.91 -14.55 9.56
CA GLY A 536 -12.61 -14.78 10.21
C GLY A 536 -12.51 -14.31 11.68
N PHE A 537 -13.41 -14.78 12.55
CA PHE A 537 -13.36 -14.52 13.99
C PHE A 537 -12.55 -15.57 14.75
N ASN A 538 -11.24 -15.60 14.50
CA ASN A 538 -10.29 -16.58 15.01
C ASN A 538 -10.33 -16.84 16.53
N ARG A 539 -10.58 -15.81 17.36
CA ARG A 539 -10.52 -15.89 18.83
C ARG A 539 -11.47 -16.93 19.43
N ARG A 540 -12.60 -17.23 18.77
CA ARG A 540 -13.53 -18.27 19.22
C ARG A 540 -12.94 -19.68 19.13
N PHE A 541 -12.00 -19.88 18.21
CA PHE A 541 -11.31 -21.16 17.97
C PHE A 541 -9.98 -21.28 18.73
N ALA A 542 -9.58 -20.24 19.46
CA ALA A 542 -8.34 -20.30 20.21
C ALA A 542 -8.39 -21.43 21.27
N PRO A 543 -7.32 -22.23 21.43
CA PRO A 543 -7.33 -23.36 22.37
C PRO A 543 -7.68 -22.96 23.81
N LEU A 544 -7.28 -21.75 24.24
CA LEU A 544 -7.61 -21.24 25.57
C LEU A 544 -9.06 -20.75 25.69
N THR A 545 -9.68 -20.27 24.61
CA THR A 545 -11.12 -19.95 24.58
C THR A 545 -11.95 -21.22 24.71
N LEU A 546 -11.62 -22.24 23.90
CA LEU A 546 -12.30 -23.54 23.94
C LEU A 546 -12.16 -24.18 25.34
N LYS A 547 -10.95 -24.11 25.93
CA LYS A 547 -10.73 -24.63 27.29
C LYS A 547 -11.48 -23.83 28.36
N ALA A 548 -11.56 -22.50 28.23
CA ALA A 548 -12.35 -21.68 29.15
C ALA A 548 -13.83 -22.08 29.12
N LYS A 549 -14.39 -22.27 27.92
CA LYS A 549 -15.78 -22.73 27.74
C LYS A 549 -16.02 -24.10 28.37
N GLU A 550 -15.10 -25.05 28.16
CA GLU A 550 -15.16 -26.37 28.80
C GLU A 550 -15.17 -26.28 30.34
N LEU A 551 -14.30 -25.44 30.93
CA LEU A 551 -14.16 -25.31 32.39
C LEU A 551 -15.34 -24.57 33.05
N LEU A 552 -15.89 -23.56 32.38
CA LEU A 552 -17.02 -22.78 32.87
C LEU A 552 -18.34 -23.56 32.73
N GLY A 553 -18.43 -24.49 31.78
CA GLY A 553 -19.64 -25.25 31.48
C GLY A 553 -20.75 -24.40 30.87
N SER A 554 -21.95 -24.97 30.79
CA SER A 554 -23.14 -24.35 30.16
C SER A 554 -23.88 -23.35 31.06
N GLY A 555 -23.22 -22.80 32.08
CA GLY A 555 -23.88 -21.97 33.10
C GLY A 555 -24.56 -20.73 32.51
N SER A 556 -25.81 -20.47 32.89
CA SER A 556 -26.51 -19.22 32.60
C SER A 556 -25.98 -18.09 33.52
N ASN A 557 -25.91 -16.87 32.97
CA ASN A 557 -25.44 -15.64 33.63
C ASN A 557 -23.92 -15.50 33.84
N LEU A 558 -23.13 -15.50 32.76
CA LEU A 558 -21.72 -15.12 32.83
C LEU A 558 -21.56 -13.60 33.02
N VAL A 559 -20.54 -13.18 33.75
CA VAL A 559 -20.03 -11.79 33.73
C VAL A 559 -18.68 -11.80 33.05
N ILE A 560 -18.56 -11.11 31.91
CA ILE A 560 -17.35 -11.12 31.07
C ILE A 560 -16.71 -9.72 31.05
N ASN A 561 -15.40 -9.63 31.22
CA ASN A 561 -14.63 -8.41 31.03
C ASN A 561 -13.51 -8.64 30.01
N CYS A 562 -13.57 -7.93 28.88
CA CYS A 562 -12.55 -7.94 27.84
C CYS A 562 -11.79 -6.61 27.84
N ARG A 563 -10.52 -6.62 28.22
CA ARG A 563 -9.62 -5.46 28.12
C ARG A 563 -8.72 -5.59 26.89
N VAL A 564 -8.73 -4.58 26.04
CA VAL A 564 -7.97 -4.50 24.79
C VAL A 564 -7.11 -3.26 24.76
N ASN A 565 -5.80 -3.43 24.66
CA ASN A 565 -4.79 -2.40 24.47
C ASN A 565 -4.31 -2.45 23.01
N ALA A 566 -5.11 -1.94 22.08
CA ALA A 566 -4.92 -2.11 20.64
C ALA A 566 -3.77 -1.29 20.04
N GLY A 567 -3.31 -0.26 20.76
CA GLY A 567 -2.26 0.65 20.32
C GLY A 567 -2.72 1.72 19.32
N PHE A 568 -1.85 2.69 19.05
CA PHE A 568 -2.17 3.85 18.21
C PHE A 568 -2.13 3.53 16.70
N VAL A 569 -3.08 4.09 15.95
CA VAL A 569 -3.14 4.08 14.49
C VAL A 569 -3.26 5.53 14.01
N PRO A 570 -2.37 6.03 13.12
CA PRO A 570 -2.43 7.40 12.60
C PRO A 570 -3.75 7.71 11.89
N ALA A 571 -4.22 8.97 11.96
CA ALA A 571 -5.50 9.43 11.42
C ALA A 571 -5.62 9.17 9.91
N GLU A 572 -4.53 9.34 9.17
CA GLU A 572 -4.40 9.13 7.73
C GLU A 572 -4.35 7.64 7.31
N SER A 573 -4.45 6.70 8.26
CA SER A 573 -4.56 5.29 7.93
C SER A 573 -5.90 4.97 7.26
N TRP A 574 -5.89 4.10 6.25
CA TRP A 574 -7.11 3.57 5.62
C TRP A 574 -8.11 2.97 6.62
N VAL A 575 -7.64 2.52 7.79
CA VAL A 575 -8.49 2.00 8.87
C VAL A 575 -9.51 3.04 9.33
N HIS A 576 -9.12 4.31 9.39
CA HIS A 576 -9.97 5.43 9.82
C HIS A 576 -10.72 6.08 8.67
N ASP A 577 -10.44 5.67 7.44
CA ASP A 577 -11.22 6.11 6.28
C ASP A 577 -12.61 5.49 6.35
N ALA A 578 -13.63 6.33 6.46
CA ALA A 578 -15.02 5.88 6.60
C ALA A 578 -15.49 5.03 5.40
N ALA A 579 -14.96 5.27 4.20
CA ALA A 579 -15.35 4.56 2.99
C ALA A 579 -14.55 3.27 2.75
N GLU A 580 -13.35 3.14 3.35
CA GLU A 580 -12.49 1.96 3.14
C GLU A 580 -12.38 1.04 4.36
N GLY A 581 -12.13 1.61 5.54
CA GLY A 581 -11.85 0.87 6.77
C GLY A 581 -12.98 0.92 7.80
N GLY A 582 -13.77 2.01 7.81
CA GLY A 582 -14.92 2.26 8.69
C GLY A 582 -14.62 2.23 10.19
N GLY A 583 -13.38 2.55 10.57
CA GLY A 583 -12.98 2.69 11.96
C GLY A 583 -12.71 1.37 12.66
N ARG A 584 -12.28 1.47 13.92
CA ARG A 584 -11.85 0.32 14.71
C ARG A 584 -12.99 -0.46 15.34
N VAL A 585 -14.17 0.15 15.47
CA VAL A 585 -15.36 -0.56 15.91
C VAL A 585 -15.73 -1.65 14.89
N VAL A 586 -15.98 -1.25 13.65
CA VAL A 586 -16.27 -2.17 12.54
C VAL A 586 -15.10 -3.09 12.27
N GLY A 587 -13.88 -2.55 12.20
CA GLY A 587 -12.69 -3.29 11.79
C GLY A 587 -12.05 -4.21 12.83
N GLU A 588 -12.19 -3.97 14.14
CA GLU A 588 -11.47 -4.74 15.17
C GLU A 588 -12.32 -5.12 16.37
N VAL A 589 -13.17 -4.23 16.89
CA VAL A 589 -14.02 -4.50 18.06
C VAL A 589 -14.96 -5.67 17.83
N CYS A 590 -15.40 -5.87 16.57
CA CYS A 590 -16.20 -7.01 16.15
C CYS A 590 -15.62 -8.38 16.58
N HIS A 591 -14.30 -8.53 16.67
CA HIS A 591 -13.66 -9.75 17.19
C HIS A 591 -14.05 -10.04 18.65
N PHE A 592 -14.16 -9.00 19.47
CA PHE A 592 -14.45 -9.14 20.89
C PHE A 592 -15.94 -9.33 21.13
N VAL A 593 -16.79 -8.76 20.26
CA VAL A 593 -18.22 -9.06 20.22
C VAL A 593 -18.48 -10.53 19.88
N ASP A 594 -17.80 -11.10 18.87
CA ASP A 594 -17.90 -12.55 18.59
C ASP A 594 -17.31 -13.39 19.74
N LEU A 595 -16.19 -12.98 20.33
CA LEU A 595 -15.61 -13.71 21.47
C LEU A 595 -16.58 -13.79 22.66
N VAL A 596 -17.28 -12.70 22.98
CA VAL A 596 -18.32 -12.67 24.02
C VAL A 596 -19.46 -13.64 23.68
N GLN A 597 -19.92 -13.68 22.43
CA GLN A 597 -20.92 -14.65 21.98
C GLN A 597 -20.41 -16.10 22.11
N ALA A 598 -19.18 -16.37 21.69
CA ALA A 598 -18.59 -17.70 21.74
C ALA A 598 -18.46 -18.23 23.19
N LEU A 599 -18.04 -17.36 24.12
CA LEU A 599 -17.89 -17.68 25.55
C LEU A 599 -19.25 -17.83 26.25
N SER A 600 -20.19 -16.92 25.99
CA SER A 600 -21.53 -16.97 26.61
C SER A 600 -22.43 -18.03 25.99
N GLY A 601 -22.16 -18.46 24.76
CA GLY A 601 -23.04 -19.35 24.00
C GLY A 601 -24.41 -18.74 23.68
N SER A 602 -24.51 -17.40 23.66
CA SER A 602 -25.75 -16.67 23.46
C SER A 602 -25.55 -15.49 22.52
N LEU A 603 -26.62 -15.08 21.87
CA LEU A 603 -26.66 -13.89 21.02
C LEU A 603 -26.80 -12.61 21.88
N PRO A 604 -26.24 -11.46 21.43
CA PRO A 604 -26.44 -10.16 22.05
C PRO A 604 -27.91 -9.71 21.96
N GLU A 605 -28.42 -9.15 23.05
CA GLU A 605 -29.77 -8.58 23.17
C GLU A 605 -29.73 -7.06 23.05
N SER A 606 -28.77 -6.40 23.73
CA SER A 606 -28.61 -4.95 23.72
C SER A 606 -27.17 -4.53 23.98
N VAL A 607 -26.82 -3.32 23.53
CA VAL A 607 -25.51 -2.72 23.74
C VAL A 607 -25.62 -1.26 24.20
N PHE A 608 -24.73 -0.84 25.08
CA PHE A 608 -24.48 0.57 25.37
C PHE A 608 -22.99 0.85 25.20
N ALA A 609 -22.63 1.97 24.58
CA ALA A 609 -21.23 2.31 24.37
C ALA A 609 -20.97 3.80 24.56
N GLN A 610 -19.80 4.10 25.12
CA GLN A 610 -19.32 5.46 25.31
C GLN A 610 -17.88 5.60 24.81
N ALA A 611 -17.63 6.66 24.04
CA ALA A 611 -16.32 7.04 23.57
C ALA A 611 -15.68 8.08 24.50
N ALA A 612 -14.35 8.05 24.63
CA ALA A 612 -13.62 9.03 25.43
C ALA A 612 -13.61 10.44 24.81
N THR A 613 -13.85 10.55 23.51
CA THR A 613 -13.86 11.82 22.76
C THR A 613 -14.94 11.79 21.69
N GLU A 614 -15.55 12.93 21.38
CA GLU A 614 -16.60 13.07 20.35
C GLU A 614 -16.15 12.63 18.94
N LYS A 615 -14.85 12.70 18.64
CA LYS A 615 -14.28 12.36 17.33
C LYS A 615 -13.58 10.99 17.28
N GLY A 616 -13.57 10.22 18.37
CA GLY A 616 -12.66 9.08 18.52
C GLY A 616 -13.35 7.78 18.86
N GLU A 617 -13.53 6.91 17.86
CA GLU A 617 -14.00 5.52 18.00
C GLU A 617 -12.89 4.55 18.47
N ASP A 618 -11.80 5.09 19.00
CA ASP A 618 -10.55 4.37 19.27
C ASP A 618 -10.30 4.11 20.76
N ASN A 619 -11.12 4.71 21.63
CA ASN A 619 -11.05 4.57 23.09
C ASN A 619 -12.48 4.52 23.63
N LEU A 620 -12.95 3.30 23.93
CA LEU A 620 -14.35 2.98 24.15
C LEU A 620 -14.53 2.10 25.39
N VAL A 621 -15.66 2.30 26.06
CA VAL A 621 -16.24 1.32 26.98
C VAL A 621 -17.56 0.87 26.40
N ILE A 622 -17.74 -0.44 26.25
CA ILE A 622 -18.93 -1.05 25.68
C ILE A 622 -19.49 -2.04 26.69
N THR A 623 -20.79 -2.00 26.95
CA THR A 623 -21.51 -2.96 27.78
C THR A 623 -22.53 -3.72 26.93
N LEU A 624 -22.49 -5.03 27.01
CA LEU A 624 -23.38 -5.95 26.29
C LEU A 624 -24.26 -6.71 27.27
N LYS A 625 -25.52 -6.88 26.91
CA LYS A 625 -26.45 -7.84 27.53
C LYS A 625 -26.73 -8.95 26.52
N MET A 626 -26.69 -10.20 26.97
CA MET A 626 -26.93 -11.39 26.16
C MET A 626 -28.31 -11.99 26.49
N HIS A 627 -28.95 -12.64 25.52
CA HIS A 627 -30.28 -13.25 25.71
C HIS A 627 -30.34 -14.30 26.84
N ASN A 628 -29.24 -14.99 27.15
CA ASN A 628 -29.18 -15.95 28.26
C ASN A 628 -28.94 -15.32 29.64
N GLY A 629 -29.05 -13.99 29.75
CA GLY A 629 -28.84 -13.23 31.00
C GLY A 629 -27.38 -12.89 31.31
N SER A 630 -26.42 -13.37 30.51
CA SER A 630 -25.01 -12.97 30.64
C SER A 630 -24.81 -11.49 30.31
N ILE A 631 -23.82 -10.87 30.94
CA ILE A 631 -23.41 -9.49 30.66
C ILE A 631 -21.91 -9.44 30.36
N ALA A 632 -21.50 -8.50 29.51
CA ALA A 632 -20.10 -8.31 29.19
C ALA A 632 -19.72 -6.83 29.15
N THR A 633 -18.46 -6.53 29.46
CA THR A 633 -17.83 -5.24 29.20
C THR A 633 -16.65 -5.43 28.27
N ILE A 634 -16.54 -4.59 27.25
CA ILE A 634 -15.35 -4.48 26.39
C ILE A 634 -14.75 -3.10 26.62
N LEU A 635 -13.59 -3.06 27.28
CA LEU A 635 -12.75 -1.87 27.38
C LEU A 635 -11.73 -1.90 26.25
N TYR A 636 -11.89 -1.01 25.27
CA TYR A 636 -11.01 -0.91 24.11
C TYR A 636 -10.25 0.41 24.17
N ALA A 637 -8.92 0.34 24.25
CA ALA A 637 -8.05 1.51 24.35
C ALA A 637 -6.91 1.44 23.33
N SER A 638 -6.61 2.59 22.72
CA SER A 638 -5.55 2.75 21.74
C SER A 638 -4.34 3.53 22.24
N GLN A 639 -4.45 4.18 23.40
CA GLN A 639 -3.42 5.05 23.95
C GLN A 639 -2.51 4.36 24.99
N GLY A 640 -2.79 3.10 25.34
CA GLY A 640 -2.05 2.38 26.37
C GLY A 640 -0.61 2.04 25.96
N ASP A 641 0.29 2.01 26.94
CA ASP A 641 1.67 1.54 26.74
C ASP A 641 1.68 0.04 26.43
N LYS A 642 2.58 -0.36 25.55
CA LYS A 642 2.65 -1.70 24.97
C LYS A 642 3.33 -2.73 25.85
N LEU A 643 3.98 -2.29 26.94
CA LEU A 643 4.42 -3.17 28.03
C LEU A 643 3.25 -3.94 28.64
N LEU A 644 2.05 -3.36 28.61
CA LEU A 644 0.84 -4.04 29.04
C LEU A 644 0.34 -4.97 27.93
N PRO A 645 0.17 -6.28 28.18
CA PRO A 645 -0.30 -7.22 27.18
C PRO A 645 -1.61 -6.77 26.51
N ARG A 646 -1.71 -7.05 25.20
CA ARG A 646 -2.78 -6.55 24.34
C ARG A 646 -4.16 -6.93 24.83
N GLU A 647 -4.39 -8.21 25.16
CA GLU A 647 -5.74 -8.73 25.40
C GLU A 647 -5.80 -9.42 26.75
N ARG A 648 -6.81 -9.14 27.56
CA ARG A 648 -7.10 -9.86 28.80
C ARG A 648 -8.61 -10.08 28.90
N ILE A 649 -9.01 -11.33 29.10
CA ILE A 649 -10.41 -11.73 29.17
C ILE A 649 -10.65 -12.39 30.52
N GLU A 650 -11.62 -11.91 31.26
CA GLU A 650 -12.01 -12.40 32.57
C GLU A 650 -13.48 -12.81 32.53
N VAL A 651 -13.78 -14.01 33.01
CA VAL A 651 -15.13 -14.59 32.97
C VAL A 651 -15.46 -15.12 34.36
N PHE A 652 -16.58 -14.67 34.91
CA PHE A 652 -17.06 -15.04 36.22
C PHE A 652 -18.40 -15.77 36.11
N SER A 653 -18.55 -16.88 36.83
CA SER A 653 -19.81 -17.62 36.92
C SER A 653 -19.82 -18.55 38.12
N GLY A 654 -20.84 -18.47 38.97
CA GLY A 654 -21.11 -19.46 40.02
C GLY A 654 -19.89 -19.95 40.82
N LYS A 655 -19.19 -19.03 41.50
CA LYS A 655 -17.92 -19.27 42.25
C LYS A 655 -16.72 -19.71 41.41
N SER A 656 -16.85 -19.70 40.09
CA SER A 656 -15.79 -19.97 39.13
C SER A 656 -15.31 -18.67 38.51
N VAL A 657 -13.99 -18.57 38.29
CA VAL A 657 -13.36 -17.49 37.55
C VAL A 657 -12.40 -18.08 36.54
N CYS A 658 -12.45 -17.57 35.30
CA CYS A 658 -11.49 -17.88 34.26
C CYS A 658 -10.84 -16.59 33.75
N VAL A 659 -9.53 -16.58 33.61
CA VAL A 659 -8.77 -15.45 33.07
C VAL A 659 -7.88 -15.94 31.94
N ILE A 660 -8.12 -15.45 30.72
CA ILE A 660 -7.23 -15.61 29.58
C ILE A 660 -6.39 -14.35 29.47
N ASP A 661 -5.07 -14.51 29.57
CA ASP A 661 -4.12 -13.41 29.42
C ASP A 661 -3.35 -13.54 28.11
N ASN A 662 -3.68 -12.64 27.18
CA ASN A 662 -3.16 -12.47 25.84
C ASN A 662 -3.03 -13.80 25.07
N PHE A 663 -3.98 -14.72 25.23
CA PHE A 663 -3.95 -16.05 24.61
C PHE A 663 -2.64 -16.84 24.82
N LYS A 664 -1.88 -16.49 25.87
CA LYS A 664 -0.64 -17.18 26.29
C LYS A 664 -0.83 -17.93 27.59
N SER A 665 -1.73 -17.49 28.45
CA SER A 665 -2.01 -18.21 29.68
C SER A 665 -3.48 -18.17 30.04
N LEU A 666 -3.90 -19.20 30.75
CA LEU A 666 -5.22 -19.35 31.33
C LEU A 666 -5.05 -19.59 32.82
N PHE A 667 -5.78 -18.83 33.63
CA PHE A 667 -6.02 -19.12 35.03
C PHE A 667 -7.48 -19.52 35.19
N PHE A 668 -7.74 -20.56 35.97
CA PHE A 668 -9.09 -20.96 36.34
C PHE A 668 -9.12 -21.29 37.81
N ALA A 669 -10.14 -20.83 38.53
CA ALA A 669 -10.38 -21.24 39.89
C ALA A 669 -11.88 -21.46 40.13
N LYS A 670 -12.19 -22.45 40.95
CA LYS A 670 -13.55 -22.80 41.39
C LYS A 670 -13.49 -23.32 42.82
N ASP A 671 -14.36 -22.80 43.69
CA ASP A 671 -14.49 -23.25 45.08
C ASP A 671 -13.15 -23.32 45.84
N GLY A 672 -12.30 -22.31 45.67
CA GLY A 672 -10.98 -22.21 46.33
C GLY A 672 -9.88 -23.08 45.73
N ARG A 673 -10.17 -23.89 44.71
CA ARG A 673 -9.16 -24.69 43.98
C ARG A 673 -8.86 -24.04 42.63
N GLY A 674 -7.59 -23.95 42.26
CA GLY A 674 -7.16 -23.26 41.05
C GLY A 674 -6.21 -24.09 40.19
N GLN A 675 -6.22 -23.81 38.89
CA GLN A 675 -5.26 -24.31 37.91
C GLN A 675 -4.76 -23.17 37.04
N LYS A 676 -3.50 -23.28 36.60
CA LYS A 676 -2.90 -22.33 35.66
C LYS A 676 -2.27 -23.11 34.51
N LYS A 677 -2.59 -22.71 33.29
CA LYS A 677 -1.98 -23.21 32.06
C LYS A 677 -1.21 -22.07 31.41
N LYS A 678 0.03 -22.32 31.03
CA LYS A 678 0.82 -21.40 30.21
C LYS A 678 1.19 -22.11 28.91
N SER A 679 1.16 -21.36 27.81
CA SER A 679 1.71 -21.73 26.52
C SER A 679 2.95 -20.87 26.27
N PHE A 680 3.97 -21.47 25.65
CA PHE A 680 5.14 -20.73 25.19
C PHE A 680 4.81 -19.84 23.98
N ASN A 681 3.88 -20.29 23.14
CA ASN A 681 3.47 -19.59 21.92
C ASN A 681 2.12 -18.89 22.11
N LEU A 682 2.01 -17.70 21.52
CA LEU A 682 0.75 -16.97 21.37
C LEU A 682 -0.12 -17.71 20.35
N ASP A 683 -1.34 -18.12 20.73
CA ASP A 683 -2.27 -18.78 19.82
C ASP A 683 -3.68 -18.17 19.92
N ARG A 684 -4.01 -17.35 18.93
CA ARG A 684 -5.32 -16.69 18.80
C ARG A 684 -6.35 -17.51 18.04
N GLY A 685 -6.05 -18.76 17.66
CA GLY A 685 -7.03 -19.67 17.07
C GLY A 685 -7.10 -19.69 15.54
N TYR A 686 -6.16 -19.08 14.82
CA TYR A 686 -6.19 -19.10 13.34
C TYR A 686 -6.14 -20.52 12.74
N GLU A 687 -5.38 -21.45 13.36
CA GLU A 687 -5.30 -22.82 12.86
C GLU A 687 -6.61 -23.58 13.11
N GLY A 688 -7.18 -23.45 14.31
CA GLY A 688 -8.49 -24.04 14.63
C GLY A 688 -9.64 -23.43 13.83
N GLU A 689 -9.54 -22.17 13.43
CA GLU A 689 -10.49 -21.49 12.56
C GLU A 689 -10.55 -22.12 11.16
N PHE A 690 -9.38 -22.27 10.50
CA PHE A 690 -9.33 -22.93 9.19
C PHE A 690 -9.67 -24.42 9.27
N GLU A 691 -9.28 -25.10 10.35
CA GLU A 691 -9.67 -26.49 10.59
C GLU A 691 -11.20 -26.64 10.65
N ALA A 692 -11.87 -25.80 11.44
CA ALA A 692 -13.32 -25.79 11.54
C ALA A 692 -13.97 -25.47 10.19
N PHE A 693 -13.47 -24.47 9.46
CA PHE A 693 -14.01 -24.10 8.15
C PHE A 693 -13.88 -25.23 7.12
N PHE A 694 -12.71 -25.88 7.00
CA PHE A 694 -12.53 -26.96 6.04
C PHE A 694 -13.29 -28.23 6.42
N ALA A 695 -13.46 -28.51 7.72
CA ALA A 695 -14.34 -29.58 8.17
C ALA A 695 -15.81 -29.29 7.84
N ALA A 696 -16.24 -28.03 7.97
CA ALA A 696 -17.57 -27.57 7.59
C ALA A 696 -17.83 -27.74 6.10
N VAL A 697 -16.89 -27.30 5.23
CA VAL A 697 -16.98 -27.49 3.78
C VAL A 697 -17.12 -28.97 3.39
N LYS A 698 -16.39 -29.87 4.06
CA LYS A 698 -16.46 -31.31 3.78
C LYS A 698 -17.76 -31.98 4.26
N SER A 699 -18.35 -31.47 5.33
CA SER A 699 -19.55 -32.06 5.95
C SER A 699 -20.85 -31.37 5.53
N SER A 700 -20.76 -30.31 4.72
CA SER A 700 -21.89 -29.43 4.36
C SER A 700 -22.65 -28.91 5.59
N ARG A 701 -21.94 -28.67 6.70
CA ARG A 701 -22.49 -28.15 7.96
C ARG A 701 -21.73 -26.92 8.39
N GLU A 702 -22.44 -25.88 8.79
CA GLU A 702 -21.83 -24.63 9.25
C GLU A 702 -20.95 -24.86 10.49
N ALA A 703 -19.70 -24.34 10.45
CA ALA A 703 -18.82 -24.32 11.63
C ALA A 703 -19.31 -23.31 12.67
N VAL A 704 -19.91 -22.22 12.20
CA VAL A 704 -20.51 -21.14 12.98
C VAL A 704 -21.85 -20.83 12.34
N PRO A 705 -22.96 -20.83 13.10
CA PRO A 705 -24.25 -20.47 12.55
C PRO A 705 -24.22 -19.08 11.90
N LEU A 706 -24.80 -18.91 10.72
CA LEU A 706 -24.83 -17.59 10.07
C LEU A 706 -25.41 -16.50 10.99
N LYS A 707 -26.38 -16.88 11.83
CA LYS A 707 -27.01 -15.98 12.81
C LYS A 707 -25.99 -15.34 13.76
N ASP A 708 -24.96 -16.06 14.19
CA ASP A 708 -23.89 -15.51 15.05
C ASP A 708 -23.13 -14.40 14.33
N HIS A 709 -22.81 -14.59 13.04
CA HIS A 709 -22.13 -13.59 12.23
C HIS A 709 -22.99 -12.33 12.06
N ILE A 710 -24.29 -12.49 11.77
CA ILE A 710 -25.24 -11.39 11.63
C ILE A 710 -25.32 -10.58 12.93
N TYR A 711 -25.54 -11.25 14.06
CA TYR A 711 -25.65 -10.57 15.36
C TYR A 711 -24.34 -9.88 15.76
N THR A 712 -23.18 -10.45 15.44
CA THR A 712 -21.88 -9.78 15.63
C THR A 712 -21.83 -8.48 14.86
N THR A 713 -22.18 -8.50 13.57
CA THR A 713 -22.15 -7.32 12.70
C THR A 713 -23.16 -6.26 13.16
N LEU A 714 -24.42 -6.65 13.44
CA LEU A 714 -25.45 -5.73 13.93
C LEU A 714 -25.07 -5.06 15.25
N THR A 715 -24.52 -5.84 16.19
CA THR A 715 -24.04 -5.31 17.47
C THR A 715 -22.91 -4.31 17.25
N THR A 716 -22.05 -4.56 16.26
CA THR A 716 -20.95 -3.65 15.92
C THR A 716 -21.46 -2.31 15.37
N PHE A 717 -22.49 -2.34 14.52
CA PHE A 717 -23.14 -1.10 14.05
C PHE A 717 -23.90 -0.39 15.18
N ALA A 718 -24.58 -1.14 16.04
CA ALA A 718 -25.29 -0.60 17.20
C ALA A 718 -24.35 0.03 18.24
N ILE A 719 -23.08 -0.39 18.34
CA ILE A 719 -22.07 0.29 19.16
C ILE A 719 -21.86 1.72 18.64
N ILE A 720 -21.66 1.89 17.32
CA ILE A 720 -21.49 3.22 16.71
C ILE A 720 -22.74 4.07 16.94
N GLU A 721 -23.93 3.49 16.76
CA GLU A 721 -25.19 4.20 16.99
C GLU A 721 -25.38 4.60 18.46
N SER A 722 -24.99 3.74 19.40
CA SER A 722 -25.03 4.05 20.83
C SER A 722 -24.09 5.21 21.20
N ILE A 723 -22.89 5.27 20.61
CA ILE A 723 -21.95 6.38 20.80
C ILE A 723 -22.55 7.70 20.28
N LYS A 724 -23.20 7.66 19.10
CA LYS A 724 -23.82 8.85 18.49
C LYS A 724 -25.03 9.36 19.27
N THR A 725 -25.88 8.45 19.70
CA THR A 725 -27.17 8.78 20.35
C THR A 725 -27.06 8.97 21.86
N GLY A 726 -26.02 8.42 22.48
CA GLY A 726 -25.84 8.43 23.93
C GLY A 726 -26.81 7.51 24.69
N VAL A 727 -27.52 6.60 24.00
CA VAL A 727 -28.50 5.69 24.62
C VAL A 727 -28.23 4.22 24.26
N PRO A 728 -28.71 3.25 25.08
CA PRO A 728 -28.61 1.83 24.75
C PRO A 728 -29.39 1.48 23.47
N GLN A 729 -28.84 0.54 22.70
CA GLN A 729 -29.40 0.06 21.44
C GLN A 729 -29.80 -1.41 21.58
N THR A 730 -31.00 -1.75 21.13
CA THR A 730 -31.48 -3.15 21.05
C THR A 730 -30.99 -3.80 19.77
N ILE A 731 -30.50 -5.03 19.85
CA ILE A 731 -30.06 -5.79 18.69
C ILE A 731 -31.21 -6.64 18.17
N ASN A 732 -31.75 -6.27 17.00
CA ASN A 732 -32.84 -7.01 16.39
C ASN A 732 -32.48 -7.42 14.96
N ALA A 733 -32.53 -8.73 14.69
CA ALA A 733 -32.32 -9.29 13.36
C ALA A 733 -33.63 -9.63 12.62
N SER A 734 -34.80 -9.39 13.21
CA SER A 734 -36.10 -9.76 12.63
C SER A 734 -36.38 -9.11 11.27
N THR A 735 -35.76 -7.97 10.98
CA THR A 735 -35.88 -7.26 9.70
C THR A 735 -35.03 -7.86 8.57
N TYR A 736 -34.19 -8.85 8.85
CA TYR A 736 -33.27 -9.47 7.87
C TYR A 736 -33.66 -10.90 7.50
N PHE A 737 -34.51 -11.54 8.30
CA PHE A 737 -35.06 -12.86 8.02
C PHE A 737 -36.53 -12.68 7.63
N ILE A 738 -36.78 -12.26 6.38
CA ILE A 738 -38.12 -12.22 5.77
C ILE A 738 -38.21 -13.32 4.73
#